data_AF-A0A178ZEX1-F1
#
_entry.id   AF-A0A178ZEX1-F1
#
_cell.length_a   1.000
_cell.length_b   1.000
_cell.length_c   1.000
_cell.angle_alpha   90.00
_cell.angle_beta   90.00
_cell.angle_gamma   90.00
#
_symmetry.space_group_name_H-M   'P 1'
#
loop_
_entity.id
_entity.type
_entity.pdbx_description
1 polymer ?
#
loop_
_entity_poly.entity_id
_entity_poly.type
_entity_poly.pdbx_seq_one_letter_code
_entity_poly.pdbx_strand_id
1 'polypeptide(L)'
;MSETGASLIKSLSPSEASTAETRIEVEKSQEWHYDYSTVVGFLSQDVNFKQNSSATEEGFDLIEQRYDTDKLWPDNGKLLTQWQRFTHKLKVMNQRAPKEVTYRLLYLGRHGQGYHNVGIMFYGDAAWDTPSQNRIEILAELDLDQTYYSSPLTRAMQTAQLTFSGLPLPPSQTFRPVVKEFLRERYGIQSCDFRPTKSYIQANFPNFGIEDSFTENDELHSPTRRESLRRQDRRVRALLDDVFAHDENTYISITSHSETIEATLRVVGHSALCLPPGGIVPVLVKVSEVSGKRHNGDEQEWEAKPACESDPLKTGKDGYKDVAELLDEINRSVPELEGMFEKILAVSIKPSWRSRGLLAAASHTNLQVTIPEQPHNSDDLVSAFEALGPAGIRKPSHGSAKAWLAHLDMIKYVVASGLSSAFIIEDDLDWDTAIHEQMRLVSDNVRNFTGTPVSDPSPFGNAWDVLWLGHCGEVTHPDTERLQYRDPSLMANDLYAGWTKKYLVNIQEGHRAVQQAVQTVCTFGYGINRRGARNILKVLGRGQEEAFDVAMMKQCQQKNLYCISINPELFHHYNPKDGTGYVSPNGEANGSGKSSDEEAFENIMGTTANMKHSARCEALFNARCPQPPTDPNAYR
;
A
#
# COMPACT_ATOMS: atom_id res chain seq x y z
N MET A 1 -34.73 18.86 -35.07
CA MET A 1 -34.73 17.38 -35.20
C MET A 1 -33.32 16.92 -34.85
N SER A 2 -33.09 15.89 -34.04
CA SER A 2 -33.97 14.74 -33.76
C SER A 2 -33.64 14.11 -32.40
N GLU A 3 -34.68 13.88 -31.60
CA GLU A 3 -34.96 12.63 -30.87
C GLU A 3 -33.95 11.99 -29.89
N THR A 4 -32.77 12.54 -29.61
CA THR A 4 -31.82 11.85 -28.72
C THR A 4 -31.99 12.17 -27.22
N GLY A 5 -32.45 13.38 -26.87
CA GLY A 5 -32.61 13.78 -25.45
C GLY A 5 -33.84 13.20 -24.74
N ALA A 6 -34.93 12.94 -25.47
CA ALA A 6 -36.16 12.39 -24.90
C ALA A 6 -36.09 10.86 -24.69
N SER A 7 -35.11 10.19 -25.31
CA SER A 7 -34.96 8.73 -25.25
C SER A 7 -34.19 8.25 -24.00
N LEU A 8 -33.43 9.11 -23.32
CA LEU A 8 -32.65 8.77 -22.13
C LEU A 8 -33.45 8.89 -20.81
N ILE A 9 -34.64 9.49 -20.84
CA ILE A 9 -35.52 9.62 -19.67
C ILE A 9 -36.34 8.35 -19.43
N LYS A 10 -36.44 7.43 -20.41
CA LYS A 10 -37.19 6.18 -20.27
C LYS A 10 -36.46 5.04 -19.55
N SER A 11 -35.19 5.21 -19.19
CA SER A 11 -34.39 4.17 -18.51
C SER A 11 -34.01 4.51 -17.07
N LEU A 12 -34.58 5.58 -16.51
CA LEU A 12 -34.33 6.01 -15.13
C LEU A 12 -35.54 5.70 -14.24
N SER A 13 -35.28 5.33 -13.00
CA SER A 13 -36.31 5.18 -11.98
C SER A 13 -36.96 6.55 -11.65
N PRO A 14 -38.19 6.59 -11.12
CA PRO A 14 -38.90 7.84 -10.82
C PRO A 14 -38.14 8.81 -9.89
N SER A 15 -37.26 8.28 -9.03
CA SER A 15 -36.39 9.08 -8.15
C SER A 15 -35.21 9.71 -8.89
N GLU A 16 -34.68 9.04 -9.92
CA GLU A 16 -33.56 9.52 -10.74
C GLU A 16 -34.01 10.57 -11.77
N ALA A 17 -35.25 10.49 -12.26
CA ALA A 17 -35.83 11.49 -13.15
C ALA A 17 -36.03 12.85 -12.43
N SER A 18 -36.49 12.83 -11.18
CA SER A 18 -36.71 14.05 -10.36
C SER A 18 -35.40 14.79 -10.01
N THR A 19 -34.32 14.06 -9.71
CA THR A 19 -33.01 14.65 -9.41
C THR A 19 -32.24 15.09 -10.66
N ALA A 20 -32.40 14.38 -11.79
CA ALA A 20 -31.82 14.78 -13.06
C ALA A 20 -32.49 16.01 -13.68
N GLU A 21 -33.82 16.13 -13.60
CA GLU A 21 -34.55 17.32 -14.07
C GLU A 21 -34.16 18.57 -13.27
N THR A 22 -33.99 18.46 -11.94
CA THR A 22 -33.59 19.59 -11.09
C THR A 22 -32.12 20.01 -11.31
N ARG A 23 -31.20 19.08 -11.62
CA ARG A 23 -29.78 19.41 -11.91
C ARG A 23 -29.55 19.95 -13.33
N ILE A 24 -30.29 19.48 -14.32
CA ILE A 24 -30.22 19.97 -15.70
C ILE A 24 -30.83 21.39 -15.82
N GLU A 25 -31.77 21.77 -14.94
CA GLU A 25 -32.26 23.15 -14.87
C GLU A 25 -31.25 24.13 -14.26
N VAL A 26 -30.38 23.68 -13.34
CA VAL A 26 -29.29 24.48 -12.77
C VAL A 26 -28.16 24.73 -13.78
N GLU A 27 -27.81 23.75 -14.62
CA GLU A 27 -26.82 23.94 -15.69
C GLU A 27 -27.30 24.87 -16.83
N LYS A 28 -28.62 25.06 -16.97
CA LYS A 28 -29.18 25.97 -17.97
C LYS A 28 -29.08 27.44 -17.57
N SER A 29 -28.86 27.77 -16.29
CA SER A 29 -28.98 29.13 -15.74
C SER A 29 -27.68 29.82 -15.31
N GLN A 30 -26.51 29.18 -15.34
CA GLN A 30 -25.26 29.85 -14.94
C GLN A 30 -24.78 30.86 -16.00
N GLU A 31 -24.98 32.14 -15.71
CA GLU A 31 -24.51 33.29 -16.51
C GLU A 31 -23.02 33.61 -16.30
N TRP A 32 -22.31 32.86 -15.45
CA TRP A 32 -20.89 33.05 -15.13
C TRP A 32 -20.25 31.74 -14.62
N HIS A 33 -18.91 31.66 -14.62
CA HIS A 33 -18.11 30.54 -14.10
C HIS A 33 -16.76 31.04 -13.53
N TYR A 34 -16.03 30.20 -12.77
CA TYR A 34 -14.68 30.55 -12.32
C TYR A 34 -13.59 30.15 -13.31
N ASP A 35 -12.66 31.05 -13.61
CA ASP A 35 -11.42 30.70 -14.27
C ASP A 35 -10.26 30.63 -13.28
N TYR A 36 -9.33 29.71 -13.50
CA TYR A 36 -8.22 29.44 -12.59
C TYR A 36 -6.89 29.60 -13.29
N SER A 37 -5.95 30.22 -12.60
CA SER A 37 -4.56 30.26 -13.05
C SER A 37 -3.61 30.22 -11.87
N THR A 38 -2.50 29.50 -12.04
CA THR A 38 -1.43 29.47 -11.05
C THR A 38 -0.68 30.81 -11.06
N VAL A 39 -0.45 31.37 -9.88
CA VAL A 39 0.38 32.55 -9.68
C VAL A 39 1.80 32.11 -9.32
N VAL A 40 2.70 32.28 -10.28
CA VAL A 40 4.10 31.83 -10.17
C VAL A 40 5.00 32.89 -9.52
N GLY A 41 6.18 32.44 -9.05
CA GLY A 41 7.26 33.31 -8.59
C GLY A 41 7.32 33.52 -7.08
N PHE A 42 6.43 32.86 -6.34
CA PHE A 42 6.47 32.82 -4.88
C PHE A 42 7.09 31.53 -4.35
N LEU A 43 6.89 30.41 -5.06
CA LEU A 43 7.27 29.09 -4.62
C LEU A 43 8.29 28.49 -5.60
N SER A 44 9.28 27.76 -5.11
CA SER A 44 10.44 27.35 -5.92
C SER A 44 10.10 26.34 -7.02
N GLN A 45 9.05 25.55 -6.80
CA GLN A 45 8.42 24.67 -7.80
C GLN A 45 7.86 25.43 -9.02
N ASP A 46 7.65 26.74 -8.89
CA ASP A 46 7.20 27.60 -9.99
C ASP A 46 8.36 28.06 -10.89
N VAL A 47 9.60 28.04 -10.39
CA VAL A 47 10.75 28.79 -10.97
C VAL A 47 11.83 27.87 -11.53
N ASN A 48 12.10 26.71 -10.91
CA ASN A 48 13.12 25.76 -11.35
C ASN A 48 12.52 24.50 -11.96
N PHE A 49 12.27 24.56 -13.27
CA PHE A 49 11.79 23.43 -14.08
C PHE A 49 12.92 22.42 -14.36
N LYS A 50 13.37 21.68 -13.34
CA LYS A 50 14.09 20.43 -13.60
C LYS A 50 13.08 19.29 -13.46
N GLN A 51 12.75 18.64 -14.57
CA GLN A 51 12.14 17.30 -14.53
C GLN A 51 12.95 16.46 -13.52
N ASN A 52 12.29 16.00 -12.45
CA ASN A 52 12.85 15.28 -11.29
C ASN A 52 13.39 16.11 -10.10
N SER A 53 12.89 17.31 -9.81
CA SER A 53 13.05 17.88 -8.46
C SER A 53 11.93 17.41 -7.54
N SER A 54 12.25 16.55 -6.57
CA SER A 54 11.43 16.32 -5.39
C SER A 54 11.22 17.65 -4.63
N ALA A 55 10.00 17.96 -4.22
CA ALA A 55 9.70 19.09 -3.33
C ALA A 55 10.68 19.08 -2.16
N THR A 56 11.36 20.19 -1.89
CA THR A 56 12.44 20.18 -0.89
C THR A 56 11.86 20.13 0.52
N GLU A 57 12.55 19.42 1.43
CA GLU A 57 11.99 19.06 2.73
C GLU A 57 11.79 20.28 3.67
N GLU A 58 12.42 21.43 3.38
CA GLU A 58 12.42 22.64 4.22
C GLU A 58 11.47 23.74 3.71
N GLY A 59 10.49 24.17 4.52
CA GLY A 59 9.77 25.44 4.34
C GLY A 59 8.67 25.52 3.28
N PHE A 60 8.16 24.38 2.79
CA PHE A 60 7.17 24.29 1.69
C PHE A 60 7.61 25.03 0.42
N ASP A 61 8.91 25.05 0.15
CA ASP A 61 9.49 25.62 -1.07
C ASP A 61 9.22 27.13 -1.26
N LEU A 62 8.83 27.89 -0.21
CA LEU A 62 8.65 29.34 -0.31
C LEU A 62 9.99 30.03 -0.58
N ILE A 63 10.05 30.83 -1.65
CA ILE A 63 11.27 31.51 -2.05
C ILE A 63 11.55 32.65 -1.06
N GLU A 64 12.76 32.66 -0.49
CA GLU A 64 13.27 33.79 0.28
C GLU A 64 13.45 35.00 -0.64
N GLN A 65 12.58 35.99 -0.51
CA GLN A 65 12.56 37.17 -1.38
C GLN A 65 11.90 38.36 -0.69
N ARG A 66 12.20 39.58 -1.14
CA ARG A 66 11.54 40.82 -0.67
C ARG A 66 10.19 41.01 -1.35
N TYR A 67 9.20 41.47 -0.58
CA TYR A 67 7.90 41.88 -1.08
C TYR A 67 7.77 43.41 -1.05
N ASP A 68 7.04 43.97 -2.01
CA ASP A 68 6.71 45.41 -2.04
C ASP A 68 5.90 45.87 -0.81
N THR A 69 5.27 44.91 -0.10
CA THR A 69 4.49 45.12 1.12
C THR A 69 5.33 45.11 2.39
N ASP A 70 6.60 44.67 2.35
CA ASP A 70 7.45 44.62 3.55
C ASP A 70 7.63 46.01 4.18
N LYS A 71 7.63 47.07 3.37
CA LYS A 71 7.71 48.47 3.80
C LYS A 71 6.54 48.96 4.66
N LEU A 72 5.46 48.17 4.75
CA LEU A 72 4.29 48.48 5.57
C LEU A 72 4.49 48.08 7.04
N TRP A 73 5.57 47.37 7.36
CA TRP A 73 5.92 46.92 8.72
C TRP A 73 7.13 47.67 9.28
N PRO A 74 7.27 47.77 10.62
CA PRO A 74 8.49 48.28 11.25
C PRO A 74 9.75 47.59 10.73
N ASP A 75 10.82 48.35 10.53
CA ASP A 75 12.11 47.89 9.98
C ASP A 75 12.03 47.15 8.64
N ASN A 76 11.00 47.42 7.83
CA ASN A 76 10.68 46.71 6.60
C ASN A 76 10.48 45.19 6.81
N GLY A 77 9.84 44.80 7.91
CA GLY A 77 9.50 43.40 8.19
C GLY A 77 10.68 42.50 8.55
N LYS A 78 11.85 43.06 8.90
CA LYS A 78 13.06 42.28 9.26
C LYS A 78 12.88 41.31 10.44
N LEU A 79 11.91 41.57 11.31
CA LEU A 79 11.60 40.73 12.47
C LEU A 79 10.54 39.66 12.15
N LEU A 80 9.99 39.65 10.93
CA LEU A 80 8.97 38.70 10.50
C LEU A 80 9.59 37.57 9.69
N THR A 81 9.04 36.37 9.83
CA THR A 81 9.43 35.23 8.99
C THR A 81 9.02 35.47 7.53
N GLN A 82 9.64 34.75 6.59
CA GLN A 82 9.29 34.82 5.17
C GLN A 82 7.81 34.47 4.94
N TRP A 83 7.27 33.51 5.71
CA TRP A 83 5.87 33.12 5.70
C TRP A 83 4.95 34.22 6.21
N GLN A 84 5.25 34.87 7.34
CA GLN A 84 4.46 36.01 7.83
C GLN A 84 4.43 37.16 6.82
N ARG A 85 5.56 37.44 6.17
CA ARG A 85 5.67 38.45 5.12
C ARG A 85 4.86 38.07 3.86
N PHE A 86 4.89 36.80 3.47
CA PHE A 86 4.11 36.28 2.35
C PHE A 86 2.60 36.30 2.64
N THR A 87 2.18 35.90 3.83
CA THR A 87 0.78 35.98 4.29
C THR A 87 0.27 37.42 4.26
N HIS A 88 1.09 38.38 4.69
CA HIS A 88 0.74 39.79 4.57
C HIS A 88 0.66 40.24 3.09
N LYS A 89 1.61 39.83 2.25
CA LYS A 89 1.58 40.09 0.81
C LYS A 89 0.29 39.54 0.17
N LEU A 90 -0.10 38.31 0.48
CA LEU A 90 -1.31 37.67 -0.03
C LEU A 90 -2.57 38.38 0.47
N LYS A 91 -2.61 38.80 1.73
CA LYS A 91 -3.69 39.62 2.28
C LYS A 91 -3.85 40.93 1.52
N VAL A 92 -2.75 41.64 1.23
CA VAL A 92 -2.78 42.89 0.45
C VAL A 92 -3.17 42.62 -1.01
N MET A 93 -2.75 41.49 -1.59
CA MET A 93 -3.16 41.08 -2.95
C MET A 93 -4.68 40.90 -3.02
N ASN A 94 -5.28 40.20 -2.06
CA ASN A 94 -6.74 40.03 -1.98
C ASN A 94 -7.47 41.36 -1.71
N GLN A 95 -6.93 42.24 -0.85
CA GLN A 95 -7.52 43.56 -0.60
C GLN A 95 -7.49 44.51 -1.81
N ARG A 96 -6.50 44.34 -2.70
CA ARG A 96 -6.34 45.16 -3.92
C ARG A 96 -6.92 44.52 -5.17
N ALA A 97 -7.37 43.27 -5.09
CA ALA A 97 -7.95 42.57 -6.22
C ALA A 97 -9.31 43.21 -6.59
N PRO A 98 -9.71 43.16 -7.88
CA PRO A 98 -11.10 43.38 -8.28
C PRO A 98 -12.06 42.48 -7.50
N LYS A 99 -13.34 42.86 -7.39
CA LYS A 99 -14.33 42.09 -6.61
C LYS A 99 -14.50 40.66 -7.11
N GLU A 100 -14.30 40.47 -8.40
CA GLU A 100 -14.44 39.21 -9.14
C GLU A 100 -13.17 38.34 -9.06
N VAL A 101 -12.12 38.79 -8.38
CA VAL A 101 -10.83 38.10 -8.33
C VAL A 101 -10.42 37.83 -6.89
N THR A 102 -10.10 36.57 -6.60
CA THR A 102 -9.50 36.18 -5.33
C THR A 102 -8.24 35.34 -5.56
N TYR A 103 -7.33 35.39 -4.60
CA TYR A 103 -6.12 34.57 -4.56
C TYR A 103 -6.22 33.60 -3.39
N ARG A 104 -6.11 32.31 -3.69
CA ARG A 104 -6.25 31.19 -2.77
C ARG A 104 -4.96 30.38 -2.73
N LEU A 105 -4.48 30.04 -1.54
CA LEU A 105 -3.34 29.14 -1.37
C LEU A 105 -3.85 27.74 -1.06
N LEU A 106 -3.67 26.83 -2.01
CA LEU A 106 -4.05 25.43 -1.86
C LEU A 106 -2.86 24.61 -1.34
N TYR A 107 -3.01 23.93 -0.22
CA TYR A 107 -2.07 22.91 0.23
C TYR A 107 -2.57 21.54 -0.26
N LEU A 108 -1.98 21.02 -1.33
CA LEU A 108 -2.35 19.73 -1.91
C LEU A 108 -1.50 18.63 -1.25
N GLY A 109 -2.13 17.84 -0.39
CA GLY A 109 -1.51 16.72 0.31
C GLY A 109 -1.85 15.38 -0.35
N ARG A 110 -0.85 14.60 -0.75
CA ARG A 110 -1.03 13.20 -1.12
C ARG A 110 -1.13 12.37 0.16
N HIS A 111 -2.08 11.43 0.22
CA HIS A 111 -2.17 10.52 1.35
C HIS A 111 -0.81 9.84 1.65
N GLY A 112 -0.52 9.61 2.94
CA GLY A 112 0.68 8.88 3.38
C GLY A 112 0.68 7.42 2.96
N GLN A 113 1.84 6.78 2.97
CA GLN A 113 1.88 5.32 3.20
C GLN A 113 1.42 5.08 4.65
N GLY A 114 0.68 3.99 4.88
CA GLY A 114 -0.04 3.74 6.13
C GLY A 114 0.78 3.94 7.43
N TYR A 115 0.19 4.76 8.32
CA TYR A 115 0.41 4.98 9.76
C TYR A 115 1.69 5.68 10.30
N HIS A 116 1.41 6.73 11.09
CA HIS A 116 2.21 7.78 11.73
C HIS A 116 3.28 7.35 12.77
N ASN A 117 3.87 6.15 12.70
CA ASN A 117 4.85 5.68 13.69
C ASN A 117 6.29 5.56 13.17
N VAL A 118 6.51 5.68 11.86
CA VAL A 118 7.85 5.47 11.27
C VAL A 118 8.78 6.67 11.51
N GLY A 119 8.25 7.90 11.56
CA GLY A 119 9.06 9.11 11.75
C GLY A 119 9.67 9.26 13.15
N ILE A 120 8.84 9.18 14.20
CA ILE A 120 9.28 9.36 15.59
C ILE A 120 10.31 8.29 16.02
N MET A 121 10.18 7.07 15.50
CA MET A 121 11.03 5.94 15.87
C MET A 121 12.37 5.87 15.14
N PHE A 122 12.49 6.39 13.91
CA PHE A 122 13.76 6.38 13.16
C PHE A 122 14.75 7.45 13.64
N TYR A 123 14.25 8.59 14.14
CA TYR A 123 15.09 9.75 14.49
C TYR A 123 15.12 10.04 16.00
N GLY A 124 14.22 9.46 16.79
CA GLY A 124 14.00 9.85 18.18
C GLY A 124 13.33 11.24 18.30
N ASP A 125 12.68 11.52 19.44
CA ASP A 125 11.91 12.76 19.66
C ASP A 125 12.68 14.00 19.21
N ALA A 126 13.99 14.09 19.51
CA ALA A 126 14.79 15.28 19.24
C ALA A 126 15.22 15.48 17.76
N ALA A 127 15.24 14.44 16.92
CA ALA A 127 15.67 14.56 15.52
C ALA A 127 14.53 14.38 14.49
N TRP A 128 13.39 13.78 14.88
CA TRP A 128 12.15 13.86 14.08
C TRP A 128 11.50 15.25 14.14
N ASP A 129 11.70 15.90 15.28
CA ASP A 129 11.30 17.28 15.49
C ASP A 129 11.98 18.23 14.48
N THR A 130 13.19 17.95 14.00
CA THR A 130 13.96 19.01 13.32
C THR A 130 13.59 19.32 11.85
N PRO A 131 12.97 18.43 11.05
CA PRO A 131 12.40 18.80 9.74
C PRO A 131 10.86 18.92 9.74
N SER A 132 10.17 18.21 10.66
CA SER A 132 8.70 18.20 10.77
C SER A 132 8.14 19.41 11.53
N GLN A 133 8.89 19.91 12.52
CA GLN A 133 8.47 21.08 13.30
C GLN A 133 8.33 22.30 12.40
N ASN A 134 9.23 22.54 11.45
CA ASN A 134 9.11 23.71 10.58
C ASN A 134 7.78 23.76 9.82
N ARG A 135 7.22 22.63 9.34
CA ARG A 135 5.93 22.61 8.61
C ARG A 135 4.72 22.82 9.53
N ILE A 136 4.77 22.20 10.70
CA ILE A 136 3.74 22.29 11.74
C ILE A 136 3.75 23.68 12.40
N GLU A 137 4.93 24.22 12.66
CA GLU A 137 5.17 25.58 13.13
C GLU A 137 4.77 26.60 12.08
N ILE A 138 5.12 26.46 10.79
CA ILE A 138 4.60 27.38 9.75
C ILE A 138 3.06 27.38 9.71
N LEU A 139 2.41 26.21 9.77
CA LEU A 139 0.95 26.14 9.76
C LEU A 139 0.32 26.68 11.06
N ALA A 140 1.00 26.56 12.20
CA ALA A 140 0.54 27.03 13.51
C ALA A 140 0.90 28.51 13.79
N GLU A 141 2.02 29.02 13.26
CA GLU A 141 2.52 30.40 13.40
C GLU A 141 1.65 31.41 12.66
N LEU A 142 0.91 30.96 11.65
CA LEU A 142 0.30 31.87 10.70
C LEU A 142 -1.08 32.41 11.12
N ASP A 143 -1.70 31.96 12.22
CA ASP A 143 -3.05 32.41 12.67
C ASP A 143 -4.05 32.57 11.50
N LEU A 144 -4.09 31.55 10.63
CA LEU A 144 -4.84 31.59 9.38
C LEU A 144 -6.16 30.90 9.59
N ASP A 145 -7.25 31.54 9.17
CA ASP A 145 -8.50 30.82 8.92
C ASP A 145 -8.28 29.86 7.74
N GLN A 146 -8.23 28.56 8.06
CA GLN A 146 -8.01 27.49 7.10
C GLN A 146 -9.21 26.55 7.05
N THR A 147 -9.56 26.11 5.86
CA THR A 147 -10.50 25.00 5.66
C THR A 147 -9.76 23.74 5.24
N TYR A 148 -10.26 22.59 5.71
CA TYR A 148 -9.69 21.29 5.38
C TYR A 148 -10.70 20.48 4.56
N TYR A 149 -10.25 19.93 3.44
CA TYR A 149 -11.02 19.01 2.61
C TYR A 149 -10.28 17.68 2.45
N SER A 150 -11.04 16.59 2.39
CA SER A 150 -10.49 15.25 2.18
C SER A 150 -11.29 14.45 1.16
N SER A 151 -10.57 13.60 0.43
CA SER A 151 -11.17 12.48 -0.27
C SER A 151 -11.92 11.55 0.69
N PRO A 152 -13.02 10.90 0.28
CA PRO A 152 -13.74 9.90 1.08
C PRO A 152 -13.03 8.55 1.18
N LEU A 153 -11.90 8.36 0.49
CA LEU A 153 -11.12 7.12 0.61
C LEU A 153 -10.36 7.13 1.93
N THR A 154 -10.48 6.05 2.72
CA THR A 154 -9.98 5.95 4.10
C THR A 154 -8.53 6.43 4.27
N ARG A 155 -7.64 6.07 3.33
CA ARG A 155 -6.23 6.47 3.33
C ARG A 155 -6.01 7.99 3.36
N ALA A 156 -6.85 8.76 2.67
CA ALA A 156 -6.78 10.21 2.66
C ALA A 156 -7.33 10.83 3.96
N MET A 157 -8.48 10.35 4.44
CA MET A 157 -9.07 10.85 5.70
C MET A 157 -8.18 10.57 6.90
N GLN A 158 -7.56 9.38 6.97
CA GLN A 158 -6.58 9.05 8.00
C GLN A 158 -5.37 9.97 7.93
N THR A 159 -4.85 10.24 6.73
CA THR A 159 -3.73 11.17 6.55
C THR A 159 -4.12 12.55 7.05
N ALA A 160 -5.26 13.10 6.61
CA ALA A 160 -5.74 14.40 7.06
C ALA A 160 -5.90 14.45 8.59
N GLN A 161 -6.50 13.42 9.19
CA GLN A 161 -6.68 13.35 10.63
C GLN A 161 -5.33 13.34 11.37
N LEU A 162 -4.38 12.54 10.90
CA LEU A 162 -3.05 12.42 11.50
C LEU A 162 -2.21 13.69 11.32
N THR A 163 -2.31 14.36 10.18
CA THR A 163 -1.54 15.57 9.89
C THR A 163 -2.01 16.77 10.70
N PHE A 164 -3.32 16.92 10.91
CA PHE A 164 -3.88 18.19 11.38
C PHE A 164 -4.58 18.12 12.75
N SER A 165 -4.96 16.94 13.27
CA SER A 165 -5.71 16.85 14.55
C SER A 165 -4.92 17.25 15.80
N GLY A 166 -3.58 17.22 15.74
CA GLY A 166 -2.69 17.60 16.84
C GLY A 166 -2.18 19.04 16.79
N LEU A 167 -2.62 19.85 15.81
CA LEU A 167 -2.13 21.22 15.68
C LEU A 167 -2.67 22.12 16.80
N PRO A 168 -1.83 23.00 17.39
CA PRO A 168 -2.27 23.98 18.38
C PRO A 168 -3.03 25.12 17.67
N LEU A 169 -4.26 24.84 17.25
CA LEU A 169 -5.13 25.82 16.60
C LEU A 169 -5.67 26.85 17.61
N PRO A 170 -5.91 28.11 17.19
CA PRO A 170 -6.59 29.10 18.02
C PRO A 170 -7.92 28.56 18.56
N PRO A 171 -8.38 28.96 19.76
CA PRO A 171 -9.65 28.47 20.34
C PRO A 171 -10.89 28.72 19.47
N SER A 172 -10.83 29.66 18.52
CA SER A 172 -11.87 29.96 17.54
C SER A 172 -11.93 28.98 16.37
N GLN A 173 -10.90 28.14 16.20
CA GLN A 173 -10.78 27.20 15.09
C GLN A 173 -10.85 25.76 15.59
N THR A 174 -11.54 24.91 14.83
CA THR A 174 -11.60 23.48 15.11
C THR A 174 -11.24 22.72 13.84
N PHE A 175 -10.38 21.71 14.00
CA PHE A 175 -10.07 20.81 12.90
C PHE A 175 -11.31 19.96 12.57
N ARG A 176 -12.05 20.38 11.53
CA ARG A 176 -13.30 19.74 11.11
C ARG A 176 -13.35 19.63 9.57
N PRO A 177 -12.62 18.67 8.97
CA PRO A 177 -12.54 18.57 7.51
C PRO A 177 -13.88 18.24 6.88
N VAL A 178 -14.07 18.64 5.62
CA VAL A 178 -15.23 18.26 4.81
C VAL A 178 -14.81 17.20 3.78
N VAL A 179 -15.51 16.08 3.79
CA VAL A 179 -15.36 15.00 2.82
C VAL A 179 -16.08 15.37 1.53
N LYS A 180 -15.33 15.38 0.42
CA LYS A 180 -15.84 15.70 -0.93
C LYS A 180 -15.68 14.50 -1.84
N GLU A 181 -16.76 14.00 -2.41
CA GLU A 181 -16.81 12.86 -3.33
C GLU A 181 -15.87 13.05 -4.51
N PHE A 182 -15.80 14.28 -5.03
CA PHE A 182 -14.97 14.60 -6.19
C PHE A 182 -13.46 14.70 -5.88
N LEU A 183 -13.04 14.50 -4.63
CA LEU A 183 -11.63 14.36 -4.24
C LEU A 183 -11.11 12.93 -4.30
N ARG A 184 -11.93 11.95 -4.69
CA ARG A 184 -11.49 10.56 -4.96
C ARG A 184 -10.42 10.50 -6.02
N GLU A 185 -9.66 9.40 -6.02
CA GLU A 185 -8.82 9.03 -7.16
C GLU A 185 -9.69 8.82 -8.42
N ARG A 186 -9.11 8.49 -9.59
CA ARG A 186 -9.91 8.18 -10.79
C ARG A 186 -11.01 7.16 -10.47
N TYR A 187 -12.20 7.37 -11.03
CA TYR A 187 -13.27 6.38 -10.88
C TYR A 187 -13.04 5.16 -11.77
N GLY A 188 -13.43 3.97 -11.30
CA GLY A 188 -13.69 2.86 -12.18
C GLY A 188 -13.10 1.52 -11.78
N ILE A 189 -12.47 0.87 -12.77
CA ILE A 189 -12.18 -0.57 -12.84
C ILE A 189 -11.41 -1.12 -11.62
N GLN A 190 -10.62 -0.29 -10.93
CA GLN A 190 -9.84 -0.76 -9.79
C GLN A 190 -10.68 -0.80 -8.52
N SER A 191 -10.51 -1.84 -7.71
CA SER A 191 -11.20 -1.97 -6.42
C SER A 191 -10.71 -0.95 -5.40
N CYS A 192 -9.46 -0.46 -5.51
CA CYS A 192 -8.92 0.61 -4.66
C CYS A 192 -9.53 1.99 -4.93
N ASP A 193 -10.30 2.13 -6.02
CA ASP A 193 -11.12 3.30 -6.31
C ASP A 193 -12.41 3.27 -5.49
N PHE A 194 -12.87 2.10 -5.03
CA PHE A 194 -14.13 1.95 -4.28
C PHE A 194 -14.07 2.72 -2.97
N ARG A 195 -15.08 3.56 -2.72
CA ARG A 195 -15.17 4.30 -1.47
C ARG A 195 -16.02 3.58 -0.43
N PRO A 196 -15.74 3.75 0.87
CA PRO A 196 -16.63 3.27 1.92
C PRO A 196 -17.99 3.98 1.88
N THR A 197 -18.96 3.39 2.57
CA THR A 197 -20.30 3.96 2.67
C THR A 197 -20.30 5.23 3.54
N LYS A 198 -21.31 6.09 3.35
CA LYS A 198 -21.48 7.31 4.16
C LYS A 198 -21.55 6.98 5.66
N SER A 199 -22.30 5.94 6.03
CA SER A 199 -22.40 5.48 7.42
C SER A 199 -21.05 5.02 7.99
N TYR A 200 -20.22 4.35 7.19
CA TYR A 200 -18.85 3.98 7.61
C TYR A 200 -18.01 5.21 7.89
N ILE A 201 -18.05 6.21 7.01
CA ILE A 201 -17.27 7.45 7.18
C ILE A 201 -17.71 8.18 8.45
N GLN A 202 -19.02 8.33 8.68
CA GLN A 202 -19.56 8.94 9.90
C GLN A 202 -19.14 8.21 11.18
N ALA A 203 -19.10 6.88 11.15
CA ALA A 203 -18.73 6.07 12.31
C ALA A 203 -17.23 6.14 12.65
N ASN A 204 -16.36 6.18 11.62
CA ASN A 204 -14.91 6.09 11.80
C ASN A 204 -14.20 7.46 11.83
N PHE A 205 -14.81 8.48 11.23
CA PHE A 205 -14.30 9.85 11.16
C PHE A 205 -15.37 10.84 11.67
N PRO A 206 -15.82 10.75 12.93
CA PRO A 206 -16.95 11.53 13.43
C PRO A 206 -16.72 13.06 13.43
N ASN A 207 -15.46 13.49 13.39
CA ASN A 207 -15.10 14.91 13.30
C ASN A 207 -15.12 15.45 11.86
N PHE A 208 -15.31 14.59 10.86
CA PHE A 208 -15.36 15.01 9.47
C PHE A 208 -16.81 15.32 9.08
N GLY A 209 -17.04 16.50 8.52
CA GLY A 209 -18.28 16.80 7.81
C GLY A 209 -18.34 16.02 6.50
N ILE A 210 -19.52 15.61 6.07
CA ILE A 210 -19.72 14.96 4.77
C ILE A 210 -20.62 15.88 3.95
N GLU A 211 -20.27 16.14 2.69
CA GLU A 211 -21.10 16.99 1.83
C GLU A 211 -22.52 16.45 1.64
N ASP A 212 -23.47 17.34 1.41
CA ASP A 212 -24.90 16.99 1.39
C ASP A 212 -25.25 16.03 0.25
N SER A 213 -24.59 16.18 -0.91
CA SER A 213 -24.84 15.34 -2.08
C SER A 213 -24.22 13.94 -2.01
N PHE A 214 -23.52 13.62 -0.92
CA PHE A 214 -22.87 12.34 -0.72
C PHE A 214 -23.89 11.22 -0.47
N THR A 215 -23.90 10.23 -1.35
CA THR A 215 -24.80 9.07 -1.31
C THR A 215 -24.30 8.00 -0.34
N GLU A 216 -25.21 7.19 0.21
CA GLU A 216 -24.84 6.14 1.17
C GLU A 216 -23.84 5.16 0.55
N ASN A 217 -24.17 4.60 -0.61
CA ASN A 217 -23.33 3.65 -1.34
C ASN A 217 -22.56 4.34 -2.46
N ASP A 218 -21.50 3.68 -2.93
CA ASP A 218 -20.70 4.15 -4.06
C ASP A 218 -21.43 3.91 -5.38
N GLU A 219 -22.10 4.94 -5.90
CA GLU A 219 -22.85 4.90 -7.16
C GLU A 219 -21.98 5.27 -8.40
N LEU A 220 -20.76 5.75 -8.17
CA LEU A 220 -19.87 6.26 -9.23
C LEU A 220 -18.79 5.26 -9.61
N HIS A 221 -18.55 4.24 -8.79
CA HIS A 221 -17.68 3.11 -9.12
C HIS A 221 -18.30 2.26 -10.23
N SER A 222 -17.45 1.81 -11.16
CA SER A 222 -17.88 0.91 -12.23
C SER A 222 -16.79 -0.15 -12.49
N PRO A 223 -17.13 -1.45 -12.43
CA PRO A 223 -16.15 -2.52 -12.70
C PRO A 223 -15.77 -2.63 -14.18
N THR A 224 -16.39 -1.84 -15.07
CA THR A 224 -16.24 -1.97 -16.53
C THR A 224 -15.81 -0.70 -17.23
N ARG A 225 -15.70 0.42 -16.50
CA ARG A 225 -15.41 1.74 -17.08
C ARG A 225 -14.38 2.45 -16.23
N ARG A 226 -13.35 3.03 -16.84
CA ARG A 226 -12.37 3.90 -16.15
C ARG A 226 -12.63 5.34 -16.59
N GLU A 227 -12.61 6.26 -15.63
CA GLU A 227 -12.72 7.70 -15.88
C GLU A 227 -11.53 8.17 -16.71
N SER A 228 -11.72 8.79 -17.88
CA SER A 228 -10.61 9.35 -18.66
C SER A 228 -10.03 10.61 -17.99
N LEU A 229 -8.79 10.97 -18.30
CA LEU A 229 -8.12 12.15 -17.72
C LEU A 229 -8.94 13.44 -17.92
N ARG A 230 -9.56 13.63 -19.10
CA ARG A 230 -10.42 14.80 -19.37
C ARG A 230 -11.73 14.81 -18.57
N ARG A 231 -12.23 13.65 -18.15
CA ARG A 231 -13.40 13.57 -17.25
C ARG A 231 -12.98 13.87 -15.82
N GLN A 232 -11.83 13.36 -15.38
CA GLN A 232 -11.24 13.71 -14.09
C GLN A 232 -10.98 15.21 -13.98
N ASP A 233 -10.42 15.84 -15.01
CA ASP A 233 -10.21 17.31 -15.03
C ASP A 233 -11.54 18.09 -14.94
N ARG A 234 -12.62 17.58 -15.55
CA ARG A 234 -13.96 18.18 -15.44
C ARG A 234 -14.53 18.02 -14.03
N ARG A 235 -14.37 16.84 -13.44
CA ARG A 235 -14.80 16.56 -12.07
C ARG A 235 -14.05 17.43 -11.06
N VAL A 236 -12.74 17.51 -11.17
CA VAL A 236 -11.91 18.35 -10.29
C VAL A 236 -12.23 19.83 -10.49
N ARG A 237 -12.54 20.26 -11.71
CA ARG A 237 -13.04 21.62 -11.96
C ARG A 237 -14.38 21.88 -11.27
N ALA A 238 -15.34 20.96 -11.37
CA ALA A 238 -16.62 21.09 -10.66
C ALA A 238 -16.44 21.11 -9.13
N LEU A 239 -15.48 20.34 -8.61
CA LEU A 239 -15.09 20.40 -7.21
C LEU A 239 -14.54 21.78 -6.83
N LEU A 240 -13.60 22.33 -7.60
CA LEU A 240 -13.03 23.65 -7.32
C LEU A 240 -14.08 24.76 -7.45
N ASP A 241 -14.99 24.66 -8.42
CA ASP A 241 -16.12 25.58 -8.58
C ASP A 241 -17.00 25.59 -7.32
N ASP A 242 -17.30 24.40 -6.77
CA ASP A 242 -18.07 24.25 -5.54
C ASP A 242 -17.31 24.73 -4.29
N VAL A 243 -16.03 24.38 -4.14
CA VAL A 243 -15.19 24.81 -3.02
C VAL A 243 -15.09 26.33 -3.00
N PHE A 244 -14.74 26.97 -4.12
CA PHE A 244 -14.55 28.43 -4.15
C PHE A 244 -15.87 29.21 -4.09
N ALA A 245 -17.01 28.60 -4.43
CA ALA A 245 -18.33 29.22 -4.24
C ALA A 245 -18.79 29.23 -2.79
N HIS A 246 -18.35 28.26 -1.97
CA HIS A 246 -18.86 28.08 -0.61
C HIS A 246 -17.79 28.30 0.48
N ASP A 247 -16.53 28.48 0.10
CA ASP A 247 -15.42 28.72 1.00
C ASP A 247 -14.73 30.06 0.75
N GLU A 248 -14.91 30.97 1.70
CA GLU A 248 -14.28 32.29 1.67
C GLU A 248 -12.86 32.30 2.23
N ASN A 249 -12.32 31.18 2.71
CA ASN A 249 -10.99 31.11 3.31
C ASN A 249 -9.87 31.22 2.27
N THR A 250 -8.82 31.97 2.62
CA THR A 250 -7.67 32.16 1.72
C THR A 250 -6.80 30.90 1.64
N TYR A 251 -6.78 30.11 2.71
CA TYR A 251 -5.90 28.96 2.86
C TYR A 251 -6.74 27.69 2.93
N ILE A 252 -6.53 26.80 1.98
CA ILE A 252 -7.35 25.60 1.82
C ILE A 252 -6.43 24.41 1.74
N SER A 253 -6.60 23.46 2.66
CA SER A 253 -5.87 22.19 2.65
C SER A 253 -6.74 21.12 2.00
N ILE A 254 -6.18 20.40 1.03
CA ILE A 254 -6.85 19.33 0.29
C ILE A 254 -6.02 18.06 0.40
N THR A 255 -6.55 17.03 1.07
CA THR A 255 -5.90 15.71 1.13
C THR A 255 -6.53 14.74 0.14
N SER A 256 -5.75 14.26 -0.83
CA SER A 256 -6.21 13.44 -1.96
C SER A 256 -5.13 12.45 -2.43
N HIS A 257 -5.15 12.11 -3.73
CA HIS A 257 -4.39 11.04 -4.36
C HIS A 257 -3.59 11.57 -5.56
N SER A 258 -2.68 10.76 -6.09
CA SER A 258 -1.74 11.20 -7.12
C SER A 258 -2.42 11.76 -8.37
N GLU A 259 -3.33 10.99 -9.00
CA GLU A 259 -3.89 11.42 -10.29
C GLU A 259 -4.86 12.59 -10.11
N THR A 260 -5.58 12.66 -8.99
CA THR A 260 -6.46 13.79 -8.67
C THR A 260 -5.71 15.07 -8.30
N ILE A 261 -4.55 14.98 -7.65
CA ILE A 261 -3.67 16.15 -7.46
C ILE A 261 -3.12 16.61 -8.81
N GLU A 262 -2.65 15.69 -9.66
CA GLU A 262 -2.21 16.05 -11.01
C GLU A 262 -3.32 16.68 -11.85
N ALA A 263 -4.56 16.19 -11.74
CA ALA A 263 -5.73 16.80 -12.37
C ALA A 263 -6.00 18.21 -11.82
N THR A 264 -5.84 18.42 -10.52
CA THR A 264 -5.95 19.75 -9.89
C THR A 264 -4.91 20.70 -10.47
N LEU A 265 -3.65 20.27 -10.56
CA LEU A 265 -2.56 21.04 -11.17
C LEU A 265 -2.87 21.41 -12.63
N ARG A 266 -3.32 20.44 -13.45
CA ARG A 266 -3.76 20.71 -14.84
C ARG A 266 -4.90 21.72 -14.90
N VAL A 267 -5.91 21.59 -14.04
CA VAL A 267 -7.10 22.47 -14.02
C VAL A 267 -6.75 23.91 -13.65
N VAL A 268 -5.80 24.12 -12.73
CA VAL A 268 -5.34 25.47 -12.34
C VAL A 268 -4.20 26.00 -13.21
N GLY A 269 -3.85 25.28 -14.29
CA GLY A 269 -2.77 25.68 -15.19
C GLY A 269 -1.37 25.61 -14.57
N HIS A 270 -1.20 24.81 -13.51
CA HIS A 270 0.10 24.47 -12.95
C HIS A 270 0.77 23.37 -13.80
N SER A 271 2.10 23.34 -13.75
CA SER A 271 2.87 22.24 -14.34
C SER A 271 2.69 20.93 -13.58
N ALA A 272 2.86 19.80 -14.26
CA ALA A 272 2.75 18.49 -13.62
C ALA A 272 3.83 18.34 -12.54
N LEU A 273 3.40 17.97 -11.33
CA LEU A 273 4.28 17.63 -10.20
C LEU A 273 3.86 16.26 -9.67
N CYS A 274 4.84 15.39 -9.45
CA CYS A 274 4.63 14.09 -8.82
C CYS A 274 4.99 14.20 -7.34
N LEU A 275 4.00 14.00 -6.44
CA LEU A 275 4.22 14.05 -5.00
C LEU A 275 4.51 12.64 -4.45
N PRO A 276 5.51 12.47 -3.58
CA PRO A 276 5.65 11.22 -2.81
C PRO A 276 4.47 11.05 -1.83
N PRO A 277 4.16 9.82 -1.37
CA PRO A 277 3.15 9.61 -0.33
C PRO A 277 3.43 10.48 0.92
N GLY A 278 2.41 11.15 1.44
CA GLY A 278 2.53 12.09 2.57
C GLY A 278 3.14 13.45 2.19
N GLY A 279 3.54 13.63 0.92
CA GLY A 279 4.00 14.91 0.40
C GLY A 279 2.87 15.94 0.34
N ILE A 280 3.20 17.19 0.63
CA ILE A 280 2.30 18.34 0.55
C ILE A 280 2.97 19.40 -0.31
N VAL A 281 2.23 19.98 -1.26
CA VAL A 281 2.69 21.10 -2.09
C VAL A 281 1.73 22.28 -1.98
N PRO A 282 2.21 23.50 -1.67
CA PRO A 282 1.41 24.70 -1.80
C PRO A 282 1.30 25.12 -3.27
N VAL A 283 0.12 25.62 -3.66
CA VAL A 283 -0.14 26.18 -5.00
C VAL A 283 -0.95 27.46 -4.82
N LEU A 284 -0.39 28.59 -5.23
CA LEU A 284 -1.11 29.87 -5.21
C LEU A 284 -1.97 29.97 -6.48
N VAL A 285 -3.29 30.01 -6.31
CA VAL A 285 -4.26 30.02 -7.40
C VAL A 285 -4.98 31.38 -7.43
N LYS A 286 -4.97 32.03 -8.59
CA LYS A 286 -5.87 33.14 -8.89
C LYS A 286 -7.19 32.57 -9.41
N VAL A 287 -8.27 32.92 -8.75
CA VAL A 287 -9.65 32.56 -9.09
C VAL A 287 -10.33 33.83 -9.60
N SER A 288 -10.90 33.77 -10.81
CA SER A 288 -11.59 34.91 -11.43
C SER A 288 -13.01 34.53 -11.83
N GLU A 289 -14.01 35.30 -11.45
CA GLU A 289 -15.37 35.15 -11.96
C GLU A 289 -15.45 35.72 -13.39
N VAL A 290 -15.91 34.89 -14.32
CA VAL A 290 -15.99 35.23 -15.74
C VAL A 290 -17.44 35.07 -16.21
N SER A 291 -17.99 36.12 -16.83
CA SER A 291 -19.32 36.07 -17.42
C SER A 291 -19.37 35.16 -18.64
N GLY A 292 -20.50 34.47 -18.81
CA GLY A 292 -20.76 33.54 -19.90
C GLY A 292 -20.57 32.08 -19.53
N LYS A 293 -21.12 31.20 -20.37
CA LYS A 293 -21.01 29.75 -20.19
C LYS A 293 -19.58 29.29 -20.44
N ARG A 294 -19.09 28.39 -19.61
CA ARG A 294 -17.79 27.74 -19.82
C ARG A 294 -17.87 26.86 -21.08
N HIS A 295 -16.98 27.08 -22.05
CA HIS A 295 -16.87 26.19 -23.22
C HIS A 295 -16.21 24.87 -22.80
N ASN A 296 -17.00 23.81 -22.68
CA ASN A 296 -16.48 22.45 -22.53
C ASN A 296 -16.08 21.92 -23.91
N GLY A 297 -14.78 21.70 -24.14
CA GLY A 297 -14.28 21.01 -25.33
C GLY A 297 -14.86 19.59 -25.42
N ASP A 298 -15.17 19.17 -26.66
CA ASP A 298 -15.98 18.03 -27.10
C ASP A 298 -16.11 16.83 -26.13
N GLU A 299 -17.36 16.40 -25.95
CA GLU A 299 -17.75 15.18 -25.24
C GLU A 299 -17.04 13.95 -25.83
N GLN A 300 -16.28 13.24 -24.99
CA GLN A 300 -15.82 11.89 -25.29
C GLN A 300 -16.35 10.95 -24.20
N GLU A 301 -16.81 9.79 -24.66
CA GLU A 301 -17.36 8.72 -23.84
C GLU A 301 -16.28 8.07 -22.96
N TRP A 302 -16.72 7.24 -22.01
CA TRP A 302 -15.85 6.41 -21.18
C TRP A 302 -14.81 5.65 -22.00
N GLU A 303 -13.60 5.47 -21.47
CA GLU A 303 -12.68 4.52 -22.05
C GLU A 303 -13.29 3.12 -21.89
N ALA A 304 -13.69 2.52 -23.02
CA ALA A 304 -14.22 1.17 -23.04
C ALA A 304 -13.09 0.19 -22.71
N LYS A 305 -13.44 -0.84 -21.93
CA LYS A 305 -12.58 -2.00 -21.72
C LYS A 305 -12.09 -2.53 -23.09
N PRO A 306 -10.80 -2.85 -23.29
CA PRO A 306 -10.36 -3.55 -24.49
C PRO A 306 -11.20 -4.82 -24.69
N ALA A 307 -11.59 -5.11 -25.93
CA ALA A 307 -12.51 -6.21 -26.23
C ALA A 307 -11.94 -7.54 -25.70
N CYS A 308 -12.67 -8.20 -24.81
CA CYS A 308 -12.44 -9.61 -24.51
C CYS A 308 -12.86 -10.41 -25.74
N GLU A 309 -11.93 -11.14 -26.39
CA GLU A 309 -12.21 -11.93 -27.60
C GLU A 309 -13.20 -13.10 -27.40
N SER A 310 -13.76 -13.29 -26.21
CA SER A 310 -14.91 -14.18 -26.03
C SER A 310 -15.62 -13.90 -24.72
N ASP A 311 -16.95 -13.84 -24.78
CA ASP A 311 -17.86 -13.91 -23.65
C ASP A 311 -17.69 -15.25 -22.91
N PRO A 312 -17.11 -15.28 -21.69
CA PRO A 312 -16.88 -16.52 -20.95
C PRO A 312 -18.19 -17.26 -20.64
N LEU A 313 -19.30 -16.54 -20.51
CA LEU A 313 -20.61 -17.09 -20.17
C LEU A 313 -21.21 -17.95 -21.28
N LYS A 314 -20.80 -17.75 -22.54
CA LYS A 314 -21.25 -18.59 -23.66
C LYS A 314 -20.52 -19.92 -23.77
N THR A 315 -19.40 -20.10 -23.08
CA THR A 315 -18.56 -21.31 -23.25
C THR A 315 -18.75 -22.36 -22.16
N GLY A 316 -19.47 -22.06 -21.07
CA GLY A 316 -19.81 -23.06 -20.05
C GLY A 316 -18.60 -23.78 -19.43
N LYS A 317 -17.42 -23.15 -19.45
CA LYS A 317 -16.16 -23.82 -19.09
C LYS A 317 -15.82 -23.78 -17.60
N ASP A 318 -16.50 -22.95 -16.80
CA ASP A 318 -16.07 -22.70 -15.41
C ASP A 318 -17.10 -23.15 -14.35
N GLY A 319 -18.20 -23.80 -14.74
CA GLY A 319 -19.06 -24.53 -13.81
C GLY A 319 -20.01 -23.70 -12.93
N TYR A 320 -20.04 -22.38 -13.05
CA TYR A 320 -20.98 -21.52 -12.31
C TYR A 320 -22.39 -21.60 -12.90
N LYS A 321 -23.39 -21.71 -12.01
CA LYS A 321 -24.78 -22.00 -12.40
C LYS A 321 -25.58 -20.74 -12.71
N ASP A 322 -25.25 -19.61 -12.09
CA ASP A 322 -25.94 -18.35 -12.30
C ASP A 322 -25.10 -17.11 -11.91
N VAL A 323 -25.69 -15.95 -12.17
CA VAL A 323 -25.11 -14.63 -11.91
C VAL A 323 -24.98 -14.37 -10.40
N ALA A 324 -25.76 -15.00 -9.53
CA ALA A 324 -25.64 -14.82 -8.09
C ALA A 324 -24.39 -15.52 -7.55
N GLU A 325 -24.06 -16.71 -8.05
CA GLU A 325 -22.81 -17.43 -7.73
C GLU A 325 -21.58 -16.66 -8.23
N LEU A 326 -21.67 -16.08 -9.43
CA LEU A 326 -20.63 -15.20 -9.98
C LEU A 326 -20.49 -13.89 -9.18
N LEU A 327 -21.60 -13.31 -8.72
CA LEU A 327 -21.61 -12.10 -7.91
C LEU A 327 -21.11 -12.36 -6.48
N ASP A 328 -21.34 -13.54 -5.91
CA ASP A 328 -20.79 -13.95 -4.61
C ASP A 328 -19.26 -14.15 -4.69
N GLU A 329 -18.75 -14.63 -5.82
CA GLU A 329 -17.31 -14.73 -6.13
C GLU A 329 -16.66 -13.36 -6.40
N ILE A 330 -17.39 -12.45 -7.08
CA ILE A 330 -16.97 -11.06 -7.30
C ILE A 330 -16.94 -10.31 -5.96
N ASN A 331 -17.91 -10.51 -5.07
CA ASN A 331 -17.90 -9.93 -3.72
C ASN A 331 -16.78 -10.51 -2.83
N ARG A 332 -16.20 -11.66 -3.19
CA ARG A 332 -14.99 -12.22 -2.57
C ARG A 332 -13.68 -11.70 -3.14
N SER A 333 -13.68 -10.75 -4.09
CA SER A 333 -12.43 -10.23 -4.67
C SER A 333 -12.53 -8.79 -5.17
N VAL A 334 -11.64 -7.85 -4.81
CA VAL A 334 -10.18 -7.93 -4.83
C VAL A 334 -9.57 -6.91 -3.83
N PRO A 335 -8.78 -7.30 -2.83
CA PRO A 335 -7.60 -6.52 -2.44
C PRO A 335 -6.55 -6.68 -3.54
N GLU A 336 -6.01 -5.57 -4.05
CA GLU A 336 -4.69 -5.62 -4.69
C GLU A 336 -3.72 -6.32 -3.71
N LEU A 337 -2.75 -7.09 -4.20
CA LEU A 337 -1.89 -7.89 -3.33
C LEU A 337 -1.05 -7.06 -2.33
N GLU A 338 -1.00 -5.73 -2.53
CA GLU A 338 -0.61 -4.73 -1.52
C GLU A 338 -1.43 -4.77 -0.21
N GLY A 339 -2.52 -5.55 -0.15
CA GLY A 339 -3.42 -5.65 1.00
C GLY A 339 -3.51 -7.02 1.66
N MET A 340 -2.82 -8.07 1.19
CA MET A 340 -2.91 -9.43 1.79
C MET A 340 -2.18 -9.52 3.13
N PHE A 341 -0.97 -8.96 3.16
CA PHE A 341 -0.24 -8.61 4.37
C PHE A 341 0.04 -7.11 4.31
N GLU A 342 0.05 -6.43 5.45
CA GLU A 342 0.36 -4.99 5.47
C GLU A 342 1.77 -4.69 4.92
N LYS A 343 2.69 -5.65 5.07
CA LYS A 343 4.04 -5.58 4.49
C LYS A 343 4.63 -6.96 4.23
N ILE A 344 5.38 -7.09 3.14
CA ILE A 344 6.29 -8.22 2.90
C ILE A 344 7.70 -7.75 3.28
N LEU A 345 8.33 -8.46 4.22
CA LEU A 345 9.60 -8.10 4.83
C LEU A 345 10.63 -9.19 4.55
N ALA A 346 11.73 -8.84 3.90
CA ALA A 346 12.80 -9.79 3.63
C ALA A 346 13.93 -9.67 4.65
N VAL A 347 14.35 -10.81 5.19
CA VAL A 347 15.49 -10.95 6.08
C VAL A 347 16.75 -11.00 5.22
N SER A 348 17.36 -9.84 4.98
CA SER A 348 18.68 -9.73 4.32
C SER A 348 19.62 -8.82 5.12
N ILE A 349 20.89 -9.21 5.24
CA ILE A 349 21.91 -8.48 6.02
C ILE A 349 22.63 -7.43 5.16
N LYS A 350 22.78 -7.71 3.86
CA LYS A 350 23.45 -6.82 2.90
C LYS A 350 22.95 -7.08 1.49
N PRO A 351 23.04 -6.10 0.59
CA PRO A 351 22.82 -6.32 -0.84
C PRO A 351 23.73 -7.45 -1.37
N SER A 352 23.12 -8.43 -2.03
CA SER A 352 23.79 -9.59 -2.63
C SER A 352 22.97 -10.14 -3.81
N TRP A 353 23.49 -11.16 -4.50
CA TRP A 353 22.73 -11.89 -5.52
C TRP A 353 21.36 -12.39 -5.01
N ARG A 354 21.27 -12.68 -3.70
CA ARG A 354 20.05 -13.10 -3.00
C ARG A 354 19.00 -12.00 -3.08
N SER A 355 19.29 -10.84 -2.51
CA SER A 355 18.38 -9.68 -2.50
C SER A 355 18.08 -9.14 -3.91
N ARG A 356 19.06 -9.13 -4.83
CA ARG A 356 18.86 -8.66 -6.20
C ARG A 356 17.89 -9.56 -6.98
N GLY A 357 18.10 -10.87 -6.91
CA GLY A 357 17.18 -11.81 -7.57
C GLY A 357 15.79 -11.84 -6.92
N LEU A 358 15.70 -11.66 -5.60
CA LEU A 358 14.42 -11.50 -4.91
C LEU A 358 13.65 -10.28 -5.42
N LEU A 359 14.30 -9.11 -5.49
CA LEU A 359 13.67 -7.88 -5.99
C LEU A 359 13.31 -7.96 -7.48
N ALA A 360 14.10 -8.68 -8.28
CA ALA A 360 13.77 -8.95 -9.68
C ALA A 360 12.50 -9.81 -9.80
N ALA A 361 12.40 -10.90 -9.03
CA ALA A 361 11.19 -11.71 -8.96
C ALA A 361 9.98 -10.89 -8.48
N ALA A 362 10.16 -10.07 -7.44
CA ALA A 362 9.15 -9.17 -6.90
C ALA A 362 8.64 -8.18 -7.94
N SER A 363 9.54 -7.53 -8.67
CA SER A 363 9.17 -6.63 -9.77
C SER A 363 8.45 -7.36 -10.90
N HIS A 364 8.90 -8.57 -11.26
CA HIS A 364 8.30 -9.37 -12.35
C HIS A 364 6.87 -9.79 -12.03
N THR A 365 6.60 -10.12 -10.77
CA THR A 365 5.25 -10.50 -10.32
C THR A 365 4.53 -9.39 -9.58
N ASN A 366 4.94 -8.13 -9.69
CA ASN A 366 4.29 -6.99 -9.01
C ASN A 366 4.04 -7.20 -7.49
N LEU A 367 5.02 -7.75 -6.77
CA LEU A 367 5.04 -7.82 -5.31
C LEU A 367 5.92 -6.71 -4.75
N GLN A 368 5.49 -6.09 -3.65
CA GLN A 368 6.30 -5.09 -2.94
C GLN A 368 6.99 -5.73 -1.74
N VAL A 369 8.29 -5.99 -1.91
CA VAL A 369 9.15 -6.51 -0.85
C VAL A 369 9.97 -5.35 -0.26
N THR A 370 9.88 -5.17 1.05
CA THR A 370 10.74 -4.25 1.80
C THR A 370 11.88 -5.03 2.42
N ILE A 371 13.10 -4.52 2.31
CA ILE A 371 14.29 -5.02 3.03
C ILE A 371 14.67 -3.98 4.08
N PRO A 372 14.22 -4.11 5.33
CA PRO A 372 14.66 -3.22 6.41
C PRO A 372 16.15 -3.37 6.68
N GLU A 373 16.79 -2.27 7.10
CA GLU A 373 18.14 -2.34 7.65
C GLU A 373 18.13 -3.18 8.93
N GLN A 374 18.98 -4.21 8.98
CA GLN A 374 19.07 -5.08 10.14
C GLN A 374 20.10 -4.57 11.14
N PRO A 375 19.82 -4.67 12.45
CA PRO A 375 20.81 -4.35 13.48
C PRO A 375 22.08 -5.17 13.30
N HIS A 376 23.23 -4.52 13.52
CA HIS A 376 24.49 -5.23 13.61
C HIS A 376 24.54 -6.05 14.91
N ASN A 377 24.32 -7.36 14.79
CA ASN A 377 24.50 -8.30 15.88
C ASN A 377 25.99 -8.65 16.04
N SER A 378 26.64 -8.12 17.08
CA SER A 378 28.06 -8.39 17.36
C SER A 378 28.30 -9.86 17.71
N ASP A 379 29.50 -10.37 17.45
CA ASP A 379 29.83 -11.77 17.77
C ASP A 379 29.65 -12.08 19.27
N ASP A 380 29.95 -11.13 20.16
CA ASP A 380 29.71 -11.28 21.60
C ASP A 380 28.21 -11.47 21.92
N LEU A 381 27.33 -10.73 21.24
CA LEU A 381 25.88 -10.90 21.40
C LEU A 381 25.41 -12.25 20.88
N VAL A 382 25.94 -12.70 19.74
CA VAL A 382 25.63 -14.00 19.16
C VAL A 382 26.07 -15.12 20.11
N SER A 383 27.30 -15.07 20.62
CA SER A 383 27.80 -16.05 21.59
C SER A 383 27.02 -16.02 22.92
N ALA A 384 26.59 -14.84 23.37
CA ALA A 384 25.69 -14.75 24.52
C ALA A 384 24.34 -15.41 24.24
N PHE A 385 23.77 -15.22 23.04
CA PHE A 385 22.52 -15.84 22.63
C PHE A 385 22.62 -17.37 22.53
N GLU A 386 23.71 -17.90 21.95
CA GLU A 386 24.02 -19.34 21.93
C GLU A 386 24.07 -19.94 23.34
N ALA A 387 24.53 -19.15 24.32
CA ALA A 387 24.70 -19.61 25.69
C ALA A 387 23.38 -19.69 26.48
N LEU A 388 22.29 -19.07 26.00
CA LEU A 388 21.01 -19.00 26.71
C LEU A 388 20.41 -20.38 26.99
N GLY A 389 19.67 -20.47 28.11
CA GLY A 389 19.02 -21.69 28.56
C GLY A 389 19.85 -22.55 29.53
N PRO A 390 19.22 -23.52 30.21
CA PRO A 390 19.87 -24.40 31.17
C PRO A 390 20.88 -25.36 30.51
N ALA A 391 21.82 -25.87 31.31
CA ALA A 391 22.78 -26.88 30.87
C ALA A 391 22.06 -28.17 30.41
N GLY A 392 22.40 -28.67 29.22
CA GLY A 392 21.84 -29.90 28.64
C GLY A 392 20.77 -29.71 27.57
N ILE A 393 20.29 -28.48 27.32
CA ILE A 393 19.45 -28.19 26.15
C ILE A 393 20.35 -28.05 24.91
N ARG A 394 19.85 -28.49 23.75
CA ARG A 394 20.54 -28.33 22.47
C ARG A 394 20.59 -26.84 22.10
N LYS A 395 21.79 -26.37 21.76
CA LYS A 395 22.08 -24.96 21.49
C LYS A 395 22.23 -24.73 19.98
N PRO A 396 21.95 -23.51 19.49
CA PRO A 396 22.13 -23.21 18.09
C PRO A 396 23.61 -23.17 17.72
N SER A 397 23.92 -23.53 16.46
CA SER A 397 25.23 -23.23 15.88
C SER A 397 25.41 -21.72 15.71
N HIS A 398 26.64 -21.25 15.50
CA HIS A 398 26.92 -19.82 15.37
C HIS A 398 26.14 -19.16 14.21
N GLY A 399 26.10 -19.81 13.04
CA GLY A 399 25.28 -19.38 11.92
C GLY A 399 23.78 -19.40 12.24
N SER A 400 23.31 -20.47 12.89
CA SER A 400 21.90 -20.57 13.32
C SER A 400 21.51 -19.48 14.32
N ALA A 401 22.39 -19.10 15.24
CA ALA A 401 22.17 -18.02 16.19
C ALA A 401 22.10 -16.64 15.49
N LYS A 402 22.98 -16.39 14.52
CA LYS A 402 22.93 -15.19 13.66
C LYS A 402 21.61 -15.09 12.91
N ALA A 403 21.18 -16.16 12.24
CA ALA A 403 19.90 -16.22 11.54
C ALA A 403 18.71 -16.02 12.51
N TRP A 404 18.75 -16.66 13.68
CA TRP A 404 17.69 -16.52 14.70
C TRP A 404 17.53 -15.07 15.15
N LEU A 405 18.63 -14.40 15.49
CA LEU A 405 18.60 -12.99 15.88
C LEU A 405 18.04 -12.10 14.77
N ALA A 406 18.44 -12.33 13.52
CA ALA A 406 17.90 -11.63 12.35
C ALA A 406 16.36 -11.77 12.22
N HIS A 407 15.82 -12.98 12.40
CA HIS A 407 14.36 -13.18 12.42
C HIS A 407 13.69 -12.51 13.61
N LEU A 408 14.28 -12.55 14.82
CA LEU A 408 13.75 -11.84 15.98
C LEU A 408 13.74 -10.33 15.75
N ASP A 409 14.77 -9.77 15.11
CA ASP A 409 14.83 -8.35 14.78
C ASP A 409 13.74 -7.97 13.77
N MET A 410 13.45 -8.83 12.80
CA MET A 410 12.31 -8.62 11.89
C MET A 410 10.96 -8.66 12.62
N ILE A 411 10.77 -9.58 13.55
CA ILE A 411 9.53 -9.65 14.35
C ILE A 411 9.41 -8.44 15.29
N LYS A 412 10.52 -7.99 15.89
CA LYS A 412 10.56 -6.72 16.65
C LYS A 412 10.18 -5.55 15.76
N TYR A 413 10.68 -5.49 14.52
CA TYR A 413 10.30 -4.48 13.54
C TYR A 413 8.79 -4.48 13.26
N VAL A 414 8.16 -5.66 13.12
CA VAL A 414 6.70 -5.78 12.95
C VAL A 414 5.93 -5.20 14.14
N VAL A 415 6.34 -5.54 15.37
CA VAL A 415 5.72 -5.03 16.59
C VAL A 415 5.92 -3.52 16.72
N ALA A 416 7.14 -3.06 16.49
CA ALA A 416 7.55 -1.69 16.73
C ALA A 416 7.00 -0.73 15.66
N SER A 417 6.93 -1.17 14.40
CA SER A 417 6.30 -0.43 13.30
C SER A 417 4.76 -0.42 13.39
N GLY A 418 4.17 -1.13 14.36
CA GLY A 418 2.73 -1.16 14.56
C GLY A 418 1.97 -1.93 13.47
N LEU A 419 2.64 -2.77 12.67
CA LEU A 419 1.98 -3.53 11.60
C LEU A 419 0.90 -4.44 12.18
N SER A 420 -0.25 -4.51 11.51
CA SER A 420 -1.34 -5.44 11.82
C SER A 420 -0.99 -6.87 11.39
N SER A 421 -0.33 -7.01 10.24
CA SER A 421 0.22 -8.26 9.74
C SER A 421 1.49 -8.03 8.90
N ALA A 422 2.36 -9.03 8.84
CA ALA A 422 3.53 -9.01 7.98
C ALA A 422 3.84 -10.42 7.47
N PHE A 423 4.35 -10.50 6.24
CA PHE A 423 4.90 -11.72 5.68
C PHE A 423 6.43 -11.62 5.70
N ILE A 424 7.07 -12.41 6.55
CA ILE A 424 8.53 -12.43 6.68
C ILE A 424 9.09 -13.51 5.77
N ILE A 425 10.04 -13.15 4.92
CA ILE A 425 10.66 -14.03 3.93
C ILE A 425 12.19 -14.02 4.00
N GLU A 426 12.81 -15.11 3.58
CA GLU A 426 14.27 -15.19 3.34
C GLU A 426 14.66 -14.52 2.02
N ASP A 427 15.92 -14.12 1.87
CA ASP A 427 16.38 -13.32 0.73
C ASP A 427 16.75 -14.14 -0.52
N ASP A 428 16.86 -15.46 -0.40
CA ASP A 428 17.07 -16.41 -1.49
C ASP A 428 15.77 -17.11 -1.92
N LEU A 429 14.61 -16.52 -1.63
CA LEU A 429 13.31 -17.06 -2.00
C LEU A 429 12.99 -16.91 -3.50
N ASP A 430 12.03 -17.73 -3.94
CA ASP A 430 11.34 -17.69 -5.23
C ASP A 430 9.90 -18.23 -5.09
N TRP A 431 9.07 -17.97 -6.09
CA TRP A 431 7.65 -18.34 -6.11
C TRP A 431 7.13 -18.47 -7.54
N ASP A 432 5.92 -19.02 -7.68
CA ASP A 432 5.28 -19.16 -8.98
C ASP A 432 4.81 -17.81 -9.53
N THR A 433 4.93 -17.55 -10.83
CA THR A 433 4.36 -16.34 -11.47
C THR A 433 2.85 -16.19 -11.25
N ALA A 434 2.14 -17.30 -10.98
CA ALA A 434 0.73 -17.30 -10.58
C ALA A 434 0.48 -16.90 -9.11
N ILE A 435 1.48 -16.34 -8.40
CA ILE A 435 1.41 -16.05 -6.95
C ILE A 435 0.19 -15.22 -6.55
N HIS A 436 -0.32 -14.36 -7.44
CA HIS A 436 -1.53 -13.58 -7.17
C HIS A 436 -2.78 -14.43 -7.00
N GLU A 437 -2.97 -15.40 -7.90
CA GLU A 437 -4.08 -16.34 -7.84
C GLU A 437 -3.90 -17.30 -6.67
N GLN A 438 -2.68 -17.81 -6.47
CA GLN A 438 -2.37 -18.72 -5.37
C GLN A 438 -2.65 -18.10 -4.01
N MET A 439 -2.18 -16.87 -3.78
CA MET A 439 -2.39 -16.19 -2.50
C MET A 439 -3.86 -15.89 -2.23
N ARG A 440 -4.65 -15.53 -3.25
CA ARG A 440 -6.11 -15.39 -3.13
C ARG A 440 -6.76 -16.70 -2.68
N LEU A 441 -6.45 -17.81 -3.33
CA LEU A 441 -6.98 -19.13 -2.95
C LEU A 441 -6.59 -19.48 -1.52
N VAL A 442 -5.36 -19.17 -1.10
CA VAL A 442 -4.92 -19.35 0.29
C VAL A 442 -5.76 -18.51 1.25
N SER A 443 -5.95 -17.22 0.96
CA SER A 443 -6.74 -16.30 1.78
C SER A 443 -8.15 -16.82 2.05
N ASP A 444 -8.88 -17.17 0.99
CA ASP A 444 -10.25 -17.65 1.08
C ASP A 444 -10.34 -18.93 1.92
N ASN A 445 -9.40 -19.85 1.72
CA ASN A 445 -9.41 -21.13 2.42
C ASN A 445 -8.87 -21.05 3.86
N VAL A 446 -7.94 -20.14 4.16
CA VAL A 446 -7.50 -19.89 5.55
C VAL A 446 -8.63 -19.25 6.35
N ARG A 447 -9.36 -18.28 5.77
CA ARG A 447 -10.53 -17.69 6.41
C ARG A 447 -11.62 -18.72 6.68
N ASN A 448 -11.90 -19.60 5.70
CA ASN A 448 -12.85 -20.69 5.86
C ASN A 448 -12.41 -21.67 6.97
N PHE A 449 -11.16 -22.14 6.91
CA PHE A 449 -10.59 -23.08 7.88
C PHE A 449 -10.62 -22.55 9.31
N THR A 450 -10.39 -21.24 9.49
CA THR A 450 -10.38 -20.59 10.81
C THR A 450 -11.75 -20.10 11.29
N GLY A 451 -12.80 -20.27 10.48
CA GLY A 451 -14.13 -19.75 10.78
C GLY A 451 -14.16 -18.22 10.90
N THR A 452 -13.32 -17.53 10.11
CA THR A 452 -13.23 -16.07 10.14
C THR A 452 -14.55 -15.44 9.70
N PRO A 453 -15.16 -14.53 10.50
CA PRO A 453 -16.42 -13.90 10.13
C PRO A 453 -16.31 -13.06 8.85
N VAL A 454 -17.39 -13.00 8.07
CA VAL A 454 -17.47 -12.16 6.85
C VAL A 454 -17.20 -10.68 7.17
N SER A 455 -17.54 -10.23 8.37
CA SER A 455 -17.28 -8.87 8.84
C SER A 455 -15.82 -8.58 9.20
N ASP A 456 -14.97 -9.60 9.39
CA ASP A 456 -13.53 -9.41 9.60
C ASP A 456 -12.88 -9.11 8.24
N PRO A 457 -12.30 -7.92 8.04
CA PRO A 457 -11.74 -7.54 6.75
C PRO A 457 -10.33 -8.11 6.51
N SER A 458 -9.73 -8.81 7.49
CA SER A 458 -8.36 -9.29 7.36
C SER A 458 -8.25 -10.44 6.35
N PRO A 459 -7.38 -10.35 5.33
CA PRO A 459 -7.32 -11.32 4.23
C PRO A 459 -7.17 -12.78 4.68
N PHE A 460 -6.45 -13.03 5.76
CA PHE A 460 -6.27 -14.39 6.29
C PHE A 460 -6.97 -14.63 7.63
N GLY A 461 -7.80 -13.69 8.11
CA GLY A 461 -8.27 -13.72 9.50
C GLY A 461 -7.15 -13.38 10.50
N ASN A 462 -7.53 -13.23 11.77
CA ASN A 462 -6.60 -12.95 12.87
C ASN A 462 -6.48 -14.10 13.89
N ALA A 463 -7.14 -15.24 13.62
CA ALA A 463 -7.27 -16.33 14.57
C ALA A 463 -5.95 -17.08 14.85
N TRP A 464 -4.96 -16.99 13.96
CA TRP A 464 -3.64 -17.65 14.00
C TRP A 464 -2.52 -16.76 14.54
N ASP A 465 -1.40 -17.35 14.95
CA ASP A 465 -0.16 -16.66 15.34
C ASP A 465 0.89 -16.72 14.22
N VAL A 466 0.98 -17.87 13.54
CA VAL A 466 1.88 -18.11 12.39
C VAL A 466 1.09 -18.70 11.22
N LEU A 467 1.25 -18.13 10.03
CA LEU A 467 0.75 -18.68 8.77
C LEU A 467 1.94 -19.06 7.87
N TRP A 468 2.20 -20.34 7.72
CA TRP A 468 3.34 -20.85 6.96
C TRP A 468 3.01 -20.97 5.48
N LEU A 469 3.72 -20.21 4.64
CA LEU A 469 3.52 -20.18 3.19
C LEU A 469 4.73 -20.71 2.40
N GLY A 470 5.92 -20.67 3.01
CA GLY A 470 7.15 -21.26 2.48
C GLY A 470 7.85 -22.12 3.52
N HIS A 471 7.99 -23.41 3.22
CA HIS A 471 8.61 -24.40 4.09
C HIS A 471 9.23 -25.54 3.28
N CYS A 472 10.07 -26.36 3.91
CA CYS A 472 10.66 -27.54 3.27
C CYS A 472 9.67 -28.71 3.10
N GLY A 473 8.56 -28.67 3.87
CA GLY A 473 7.50 -29.67 3.85
C GLY A 473 6.77 -29.71 5.20
N GLU A 474 5.55 -30.21 5.19
CA GLU A 474 4.72 -30.36 6.40
C GLU A 474 3.98 -31.69 6.36
N VAL A 475 3.93 -32.38 7.50
CA VAL A 475 3.43 -33.76 7.55
C VAL A 475 1.91 -33.76 7.48
N THR A 476 1.35 -34.57 6.57
CA THR A 476 -0.09 -34.64 6.36
C THR A 476 -0.71 -35.86 7.04
N HIS A 477 -0.69 -35.98 8.37
CA HIS A 477 -1.27 -37.14 9.06
C HIS A 477 -2.79 -37.27 8.81
N PRO A 478 -3.35 -38.51 8.71
CA PRO A 478 -4.78 -38.70 8.41
C PRO A 478 -5.74 -38.03 9.40
N ASP A 479 -5.32 -37.85 10.65
CA ASP A 479 -6.05 -37.23 11.75
C ASP A 479 -5.80 -35.73 11.89
N THR A 480 -4.91 -35.14 11.09
CA THR A 480 -4.70 -33.68 11.06
C THR A 480 -5.90 -32.99 10.43
N GLU A 481 -6.53 -32.10 11.20
CA GLU A 481 -7.59 -31.22 10.72
C GLU A 481 -7.09 -30.39 9.53
N ARG A 482 -7.79 -30.51 8.40
CA ARG A 482 -7.42 -29.86 7.15
C ARG A 482 -8.63 -29.50 6.30
N LEU A 483 -8.46 -28.49 5.48
CA LEU A 483 -9.35 -28.11 4.40
C LEU A 483 -8.58 -28.17 3.07
N GLN A 484 -8.99 -29.07 2.17
CA GLN A 484 -8.41 -29.17 0.83
C GLN A 484 -9.20 -28.33 -0.17
N TYR A 485 -8.51 -27.67 -1.08
CA TYR A 485 -9.09 -26.85 -2.13
C TYR A 485 -8.29 -27.00 -3.42
N ARG A 486 -8.98 -26.88 -4.56
CA ARG A 486 -8.36 -27.03 -5.87
C ARG A 486 -7.47 -25.82 -6.16
N ASP A 487 -6.27 -26.07 -6.66
CA ASP A 487 -5.37 -25.04 -7.18
C ASP A 487 -4.83 -25.49 -8.55
N PRO A 488 -5.26 -24.86 -9.66
CA PRO A 488 -4.87 -25.24 -11.01
C PRO A 488 -3.43 -24.84 -11.37
N SER A 489 -2.78 -24.01 -10.55
CA SER A 489 -1.38 -23.58 -10.77
C SER A 489 -0.37 -24.66 -10.37
N LEU A 490 -0.78 -25.66 -9.59
CA LEU A 490 0.10 -26.73 -9.13
C LEU A 490 0.66 -27.56 -10.27
N MET A 491 1.89 -28.04 -10.07
CA MET A 491 2.49 -29.11 -10.86
C MET A 491 1.99 -30.49 -10.39
N ALA A 492 2.27 -31.53 -11.17
CA ALA A 492 1.91 -32.88 -10.82
C ALA A 492 2.65 -33.36 -9.56
N ASN A 493 2.00 -34.15 -8.70
CA ASN A 493 2.55 -34.54 -7.39
C ASN A 493 3.89 -35.31 -7.50
N ASP A 494 4.12 -36.04 -8.59
CA ASP A 494 5.36 -36.80 -8.83
C ASP A 494 6.58 -35.92 -9.14
N LEU A 495 6.34 -34.67 -9.54
CA LEU A 495 7.38 -33.69 -9.86
C LEU A 495 7.90 -32.94 -8.63
N TYR A 496 7.21 -33.00 -7.48
CA TYR A 496 7.73 -32.41 -6.24
C TYR A 496 9.00 -33.15 -5.79
N ALA A 497 9.87 -32.41 -5.10
CA ALA A 497 11.13 -32.86 -4.55
C ALA A 497 11.18 -32.69 -3.02
N GLY A 498 12.24 -33.19 -2.40
CA GLY A 498 12.50 -32.99 -0.97
C GLY A 498 11.42 -33.56 -0.05
N TRP A 499 11.21 -32.88 1.09
CA TRP A 499 10.24 -33.33 2.10
C TRP A 499 8.79 -33.08 1.67
N THR A 500 8.52 -32.06 0.85
CA THR A 500 7.20 -31.85 0.24
C THR A 500 6.72 -33.11 -0.49
N LYS A 501 7.55 -33.69 -1.39
CA LYS A 501 7.21 -34.96 -2.07
C LYS A 501 6.84 -36.08 -1.10
N LYS A 502 7.62 -36.21 -0.02
CA LYS A 502 7.43 -37.25 1.01
C LYS A 502 6.09 -37.08 1.73
N TYR A 503 5.64 -35.84 1.94
CA TYR A 503 4.46 -35.54 2.74
C TYR A 503 3.19 -35.26 1.94
N LEU A 504 3.22 -35.14 0.62
CA LEU A 504 2.01 -34.94 -0.21
C LEU A 504 1.04 -36.15 -0.25
N VAL A 505 1.33 -37.25 0.45
CA VAL A 505 0.62 -38.54 0.34
C VAL A 505 -0.88 -38.52 0.65
N ASN A 506 -1.36 -37.55 1.45
CA ASN A 506 -2.79 -37.41 1.80
C ASN A 506 -3.43 -36.13 1.24
N ILE A 507 -2.81 -35.54 0.22
CA ILE A 507 -3.35 -34.39 -0.50
C ILE A 507 -3.72 -34.84 -1.91
N GLN A 508 -4.96 -34.55 -2.30
CA GLN A 508 -5.45 -34.89 -3.62
C GLN A 508 -4.63 -34.18 -4.70
N GLU A 509 -4.34 -34.86 -5.80
CA GLU A 509 -3.70 -34.28 -6.98
C GLU A 509 -4.39 -32.96 -7.40
N GLY A 510 -3.60 -31.91 -7.67
CA GLY A 510 -4.12 -30.59 -8.04
C GLY A 510 -4.87 -29.86 -6.93
N HIS A 511 -4.69 -30.26 -5.66
CA HIS A 511 -5.24 -29.56 -4.50
C HIS A 511 -4.12 -29.06 -3.60
N ARG A 512 -4.36 -27.91 -2.97
CA ARG A 512 -3.66 -27.49 -1.76
C ARG A 512 -4.50 -27.82 -0.53
N ALA A 513 -3.88 -27.82 0.63
CA ALA A 513 -4.51 -28.00 1.93
C ALA A 513 -4.10 -26.86 2.86
N VAL A 514 -5.08 -26.23 3.50
CA VAL A 514 -4.86 -25.51 4.76
C VAL A 514 -4.96 -26.53 5.88
N GLN A 515 -3.96 -26.59 6.77
CA GLN A 515 -4.02 -27.47 7.94
C GLN A 515 -3.39 -26.85 9.17
N GLN A 516 -3.77 -27.36 10.35
CA GLN A 516 -3.02 -27.06 11.56
C GLN A 516 -1.60 -27.62 11.44
N ALA A 517 -0.58 -26.79 11.70
CA ALA A 517 0.81 -27.20 11.58
C ALA A 517 1.18 -28.25 12.64
N VAL A 518 1.78 -29.36 12.20
CA VAL A 518 2.21 -30.49 13.02
C VAL A 518 3.73 -30.58 13.06
N GLN A 519 4.42 -30.50 11.91
CA GLN A 519 5.87 -30.62 11.85
C GLN A 519 6.47 -29.79 10.71
N THR A 520 5.99 -28.55 10.57
CA THR A 520 6.47 -27.60 9.57
C THR A 520 7.85 -27.09 9.97
N VAL A 521 8.83 -27.24 9.08
CA VAL A 521 10.21 -26.74 9.27
C VAL A 521 10.67 -25.92 8.08
N CYS A 522 11.77 -25.18 8.25
CA CYS A 522 12.23 -24.11 7.38
C CYS A 522 11.29 -22.91 7.38
N THR A 523 11.85 -21.71 7.55
CA THR A 523 11.11 -20.45 7.62
C THR A 523 11.28 -19.60 6.37
N PHE A 524 11.30 -20.25 5.19
CA PHE A 524 11.45 -19.59 3.89
C PHE A 524 10.48 -18.41 3.75
N GLY A 525 9.22 -18.61 4.17
CA GLY A 525 8.24 -17.54 4.27
C GLY A 525 7.14 -17.84 5.29
N TYR A 526 6.95 -16.95 6.26
CA TYR A 526 5.89 -17.08 7.26
C TYR A 526 5.20 -15.74 7.55
N GLY A 527 3.87 -15.78 7.57
CA GLY A 527 3.01 -14.68 7.98
C GLY A 527 2.86 -14.63 9.48
N ILE A 528 2.81 -13.41 10.04
CA ILE A 528 2.51 -13.13 11.44
C ILE A 528 1.53 -11.97 11.52
N ASN A 529 0.60 -12.00 12.48
CA ASN A 529 -0.16 -10.82 12.87
C ASN A 529 0.39 -10.20 14.15
N ARG A 530 -0.10 -9.01 14.52
CA ARG A 530 0.39 -8.26 15.70
C ARG A 530 0.39 -9.07 16.99
N ARG A 531 -0.61 -9.96 17.18
CA ARG A 531 -0.68 -10.85 18.34
C ARG A 531 0.38 -11.95 18.23
N GLY A 532 0.45 -12.62 17.08
CA GLY A 532 1.45 -13.65 16.78
C GLY A 532 2.87 -13.16 16.98
N ALA A 533 3.19 -11.96 16.49
CA ALA A 533 4.52 -11.35 16.65
C ALA A 533 4.95 -11.26 18.13
N ARG A 534 4.07 -10.79 19.01
CA ARG A 534 4.34 -10.71 20.46
C ARG A 534 4.48 -12.08 21.11
N ASN A 535 3.63 -13.03 20.71
CA ASN A 535 3.68 -14.40 21.20
C ASN A 535 4.99 -15.07 20.81
N ILE A 536 5.41 -14.94 19.55
CA ILE A 536 6.68 -15.48 19.04
C ILE A 536 7.87 -14.88 19.79
N LEU A 537 7.94 -13.56 19.97
CA LEU A 537 9.04 -12.94 20.74
C LEU A 537 9.12 -13.48 22.17
N LYS A 538 7.98 -13.72 22.82
CA LYS A 538 7.91 -14.24 24.19
C LYS A 538 8.45 -15.67 24.32
N VAL A 539 8.21 -16.52 23.31
CA VAL A 539 8.61 -17.93 23.34
C VAL A 539 9.96 -18.20 22.67
N LEU A 540 10.26 -17.55 21.55
CA LEU A 540 11.49 -17.76 20.77
C LEU A 540 12.62 -16.79 21.16
N GLY A 541 12.34 -15.68 21.85
CA GLY A 541 13.38 -14.77 22.37
C GLY A 541 14.28 -15.39 23.45
N ARG A 542 13.99 -16.62 23.88
CA ARG A 542 14.75 -17.36 24.89
C ARG A 542 15.98 -18.08 24.31
N GLY A 543 16.06 -18.28 22.99
CA GLY A 543 17.19 -18.93 22.31
C GLY A 543 17.40 -20.41 22.67
N GLN A 544 16.34 -21.16 23.02
CA GLN A 544 16.43 -22.51 23.62
C GLN A 544 16.15 -23.67 22.66
N GLU A 545 16.78 -23.71 21.48
CA GLU A 545 16.75 -24.85 20.54
C GLU A 545 17.93 -24.78 19.56
N GLU A 546 18.02 -25.75 18.63
CA GLU A 546 19.10 -25.80 17.63
C GLU A 546 18.98 -24.75 16.49
N ALA A 547 17.78 -24.27 16.18
CA ALA A 547 17.52 -23.30 15.13
C ALA A 547 16.16 -22.63 15.31
N PHE A 548 15.97 -21.47 14.68
CA PHE A 548 14.76 -20.64 14.79
C PHE A 548 13.50 -21.37 14.32
N ASP A 549 13.57 -22.02 13.17
CA ASP A 549 12.47 -22.78 12.56
C ASP A 549 12.09 -24.00 13.40
N VAL A 550 13.08 -24.76 13.91
CA VAL A 550 12.85 -25.89 14.83
C VAL A 550 12.21 -25.43 16.13
N ALA A 551 12.65 -24.29 16.66
CA ALA A 551 12.04 -23.69 17.85
C ALA A 551 10.57 -23.32 17.60
N MET A 552 10.29 -22.65 16.48
CA MET A 552 8.92 -22.27 16.11
C MET A 552 8.03 -23.50 15.95
N MET A 553 8.49 -24.51 15.21
CA MET A 553 7.79 -25.79 15.04
C MET A 553 7.43 -26.42 16.39
N LYS A 554 8.37 -26.50 17.33
CA LYS A 554 8.11 -27.07 18.67
C LYS A 554 7.07 -26.25 19.45
N GLN A 555 7.08 -24.93 19.34
CA GLN A 555 6.08 -24.08 19.99
C GLN A 555 4.69 -24.26 19.37
N CYS A 556 4.59 -24.51 18.06
CA CYS A 556 3.35 -24.89 17.39
C CYS A 556 2.84 -26.26 17.88
N GLN A 557 3.72 -27.28 17.95
CA GLN A 557 3.39 -28.62 18.46
C GLN A 557 2.89 -28.60 19.91
N GLN A 558 3.52 -27.78 20.75
CA GLN A 558 3.16 -27.60 22.15
C GLN A 558 1.90 -26.75 22.34
N LYS A 559 1.30 -26.24 21.26
CA LYS A 559 0.14 -25.35 21.26
C LYS A 559 0.38 -24.03 22.01
N ASN A 560 1.64 -23.62 22.14
CA ASN A 560 2.01 -22.28 22.64
C ASN A 560 1.84 -21.21 21.58
N LEU A 561 1.86 -21.61 20.30
CA LEU A 561 1.50 -20.80 19.15
C LEU A 561 0.43 -21.56 18.35
N TYR A 562 -0.60 -20.86 17.87
CA TYR A 562 -1.55 -21.44 16.94
C TYR A 562 -1.05 -21.23 15.50
N CYS A 563 -0.61 -22.31 14.88
CA CYS A 563 0.09 -22.28 13.60
C CYS A 563 -0.70 -23.01 12.51
N ILE A 564 -0.78 -22.40 11.34
CA ILE A 564 -1.42 -22.94 10.14
C ILE A 564 -0.37 -23.06 9.05
N SER A 565 -0.41 -24.15 8.28
CA SER A 565 0.50 -24.41 7.16
C SER A 565 -0.29 -24.64 5.87
N ILE A 566 0.26 -24.19 4.75
CA ILE A 566 -0.28 -24.46 3.41
C ILE A 566 0.55 -25.53 2.71
N ASN A 567 -0.09 -26.61 2.28
CA ASN A 567 0.57 -27.73 1.61
C ASN A 567 -0.02 -27.98 0.21
N PRO A 568 0.79 -28.20 -0.84
CA PRO A 568 2.22 -27.87 -0.91
C PRO A 568 2.47 -26.36 -0.66
N GLU A 569 3.72 -26.00 -0.40
CA GLU A 569 4.16 -24.62 -0.18
C GLU A 569 4.00 -23.72 -1.41
N LEU A 570 3.90 -22.41 -1.20
CA LEU A 570 3.86 -21.39 -2.27
C LEU A 570 5.24 -20.82 -2.57
N PHE A 571 6.10 -20.77 -1.55
CA PHE A 571 7.41 -20.16 -1.62
C PHE A 571 8.49 -21.19 -1.31
N HIS A 572 9.56 -21.16 -2.10
CA HIS A 572 10.67 -22.10 -1.96
C HIS A 572 12.00 -21.39 -2.21
N HIS A 573 13.12 -21.94 -1.74
CA HIS A 573 14.43 -21.38 -2.05
C HIS A 573 14.76 -21.45 -3.54
N TYR A 574 15.51 -20.46 -4.02
CA TYR A 574 16.28 -20.53 -5.25
C TYR A 574 17.72 -20.92 -4.91
N ASN A 575 18.21 -21.99 -5.51
CA ASN A 575 19.58 -22.45 -5.32
C ASN A 575 20.45 -22.05 -6.51
N PRO A 576 21.63 -21.44 -6.30
CA PRO A 576 22.64 -21.32 -7.34
C PRO A 576 23.00 -22.70 -7.92
N LYS A 577 23.47 -22.71 -9.17
CA LYS A 577 23.82 -23.97 -9.84
C LYS A 577 24.92 -24.72 -9.09
N ASP A 578 24.75 -26.04 -8.94
CA ASP A 578 25.76 -26.90 -8.32
C ASP A 578 27.13 -26.78 -9.00
N GLY A 579 28.19 -26.90 -8.19
CA GLY A 579 29.58 -26.85 -8.68
C GLY A 579 30.11 -25.44 -8.98
N THR A 580 29.32 -24.40 -8.69
CA THR A 580 29.75 -23.00 -8.82
C THR A 580 30.62 -22.49 -7.67
N GLY A 581 30.69 -23.24 -6.55
CA GLY A 581 31.46 -22.84 -5.37
C GLY A 581 30.69 -21.98 -4.37
N TYR A 582 29.37 -21.84 -4.55
CA TYR A 582 28.50 -21.16 -3.60
C TYR A 582 28.46 -21.87 -2.23
N VAL A 583 28.58 -21.10 -1.16
CA VAL A 583 28.37 -21.53 0.24
C VAL A 583 27.39 -20.56 0.89
N SER A 584 26.37 -21.07 1.58
CA SER A 584 25.38 -20.21 2.23
C SER A 584 25.99 -19.40 3.38
N PRO A 585 25.45 -18.21 3.72
CA PRO A 585 25.96 -17.41 4.85
C PRO A 585 26.01 -18.17 6.18
N ASN A 586 25.00 -19.02 6.44
CA ASN A 586 25.00 -19.92 7.61
C ASN A 586 26.12 -20.97 7.53
N GLY A 587 26.38 -21.53 6.35
CA GLY A 587 27.48 -22.44 6.10
C GLY A 587 28.84 -21.78 6.34
N GLU A 588 29.05 -20.56 5.85
CA GLU A 588 30.28 -19.79 6.10
C GLU A 588 30.47 -19.50 7.59
N ALA A 589 29.41 -19.04 8.27
CA ALA A 589 29.44 -18.76 9.70
C ALA A 589 29.73 -20.00 10.56
N ASN A 590 29.41 -21.19 10.04
CA ASN A 590 29.69 -22.48 10.67
C ASN A 590 31.03 -23.10 10.24
N GLY A 591 31.80 -22.44 9.36
CA GLY A 591 33.11 -22.91 8.93
C GLY A 591 33.10 -23.93 7.79
N SER A 592 32.02 -24.05 7.03
CA SER A 592 31.89 -24.98 5.89
C SER A 592 32.70 -24.58 4.65
N GLY A 593 33.41 -23.45 4.70
CA GLY A 593 34.17 -22.88 3.58
C GLY A 593 33.84 -21.41 3.39
N LYS A 594 34.37 -20.82 2.32
CA LYS A 594 34.00 -19.48 1.84
C LYS A 594 33.33 -19.63 0.49
N SER A 595 32.24 -18.90 0.26
CA SER A 595 31.62 -18.81 -1.04
C SER A 595 32.60 -18.24 -2.05
N SER A 596 32.51 -18.72 -3.28
CA SER A 596 33.07 -18.02 -4.44
C SER A 596 32.47 -16.61 -4.56
N ASP A 597 33.13 -15.75 -5.35
CA ASP A 597 32.61 -14.43 -5.71
C ASP A 597 31.19 -14.56 -6.33
N GLU A 598 30.30 -13.63 -5.99
CA GLU A 598 28.91 -13.62 -6.50
C GLU A 598 28.88 -13.55 -8.03
N GLU A 599 29.84 -12.83 -8.65
CA GLU A 599 29.95 -12.73 -10.11
C GLU A 599 30.15 -14.10 -10.78
N ALA A 600 30.71 -15.09 -10.05
CA ALA A 600 30.97 -16.42 -10.57
C ALA A 600 29.70 -17.27 -10.78
N PHE A 601 28.58 -16.91 -10.16
CA PHE A 601 27.37 -17.74 -10.21
C PHE A 601 26.05 -16.97 -10.33
N GLU A 602 26.01 -15.67 -10.06
CA GLU A 602 24.78 -14.87 -10.16
C GLU A 602 24.19 -14.88 -11.58
N ASN A 603 25.06 -14.85 -12.59
CA ASN A 603 24.66 -14.88 -14.01
C ASN A 603 24.43 -16.30 -14.54
N ILE A 604 24.52 -17.32 -13.69
CA ILE A 604 24.31 -18.71 -14.05
C ILE A 604 22.97 -19.14 -13.46
N MET A 605 22.05 -19.54 -14.35
CA MET A 605 20.74 -20.04 -13.94
C MET A 605 20.90 -21.24 -12.98
N GLY A 606 20.33 -21.08 -11.80
CA GLY A 606 20.24 -22.06 -10.74
C GLY A 606 18.99 -22.92 -10.88
N THR A 607 18.43 -23.36 -9.75
CA THR A 607 17.21 -24.20 -9.73
C THR A 607 16.28 -23.77 -8.61
N THR A 608 14.97 -23.89 -8.86
CA THR A 608 13.93 -23.73 -7.85
C THR A 608 13.03 -24.97 -7.89
N ALA A 609 12.81 -25.58 -6.73
CA ALA A 609 11.96 -26.76 -6.61
C ALA A 609 10.47 -26.39 -6.47
N ASN A 610 9.60 -27.37 -6.68
CA ASN A 610 8.21 -27.39 -6.19
C ASN A 610 7.29 -26.26 -6.69
N MET A 611 7.63 -25.65 -7.83
CA MET A 611 6.76 -24.70 -8.52
C MET A 611 6.85 -24.87 -10.03
N LYS A 612 5.82 -24.43 -10.75
CA LYS A 612 5.67 -24.66 -12.18
C LYS A 612 6.36 -23.58 -13.01
N HIS A 613 6.26 -22.33 -12.57
CA HIS A 613 6.77 -21.13 -13.24
C HIS A 613 7.52 -20.22 -12.27
N SER A 614 8.83 -20.44 -12.11
CA SER A 614 9.68 -19.60 -11.25
C SER A 614 9.68 -18.14 -11.69
N ALA A 615 9.25 -17.25 -10.78
CA ALA A 615 9.30 -15.81 -10.97
C ALA A 615 10.75 -15.31 -11.13
N ARG A 616 11.68 -15.85 -10.33
CA ARG A 616 13.08 -15.42 -10.33
C ARG A 616 13.81 -15.81 -11.61
N CYS A 617 13.64 -17.04 -12.11
CA CYS A 617 14.25 -17.45 -13.36
C CYS A 617 13.67 -16.70 -14.57
N GLU A 618 12.35 -16.47 -14.58
CA GLU A 618 11.75 -15.69 -15.65
C GLU A 618 12.23 -14.23 -15.62
N ALA A 619 12.33 -13.61 -14.44
CA ALA A 619 12.81 -12.25 -14.28
C ALA A 619 14.29 -12.07 -14.70
N LEU A 620 15.16 -13.01 -14.29
CA LEU A 620 16.60 -12.88 -14.49
C LEU A 620 17.09 -13.41 -15.83
N PHE A 621 16.43 -14.43 -16.38
CA PHE A 621 16.94 -15.18 -17.54
C PHE A 621 15.92 -15.34 -18.66
N ASN A 622 14.67 -14.87 -18.49
CA ASN A 622 13.58 -15.05 -19.44
C ASN A 622 13.40 -16.53 -19.84
N ALA A 623 13.53 -17.43 -18.86
CA ALA A 623 13.47 -18.87 -19.06
C ALA A 623 12.92 -19.57 -17.81
N ARG A 624 12.43 -20.80 -17.98
CA ARG A 624 11.97 -21.63 -16.86
C ARG A 624 13.15 -22.12 -16.04
N CYS A 625 13.03 -22.05 -14.72
CA CYS A 625 13.98 -22.70 -13.82
C CYS A 625 14.02 -24.21 -14.11
N PRO A 626 15.22 -24.81 -14.20
CA PRO A 626 15.36 -26.25 -14.14
C PRO A 626 14.81 -26.78 -12.82
N GLN A 627 14.08 -27.89 -12.88
CA GLN A 627 13.68 -28.61 -11.69
C GLN A 627 14.87 -29.38 -11.14
N PRO A 628 15.12 -29.33 -9.82
CA PRO A 628 16.19 -30.09 -9.24
C PRO A 628 15.90 -31.59 -9.24
N PRO A 629 16.92 -32.44 -9.01
CA PRO A 629 16.73 -33.87 -8.85
C PRO A 629 15.71 -34.18 -7.75
N THR A 630 14.85 -35.18 -7.98
CA THR A 630 13.76 -35.55 -7.06
C THR A 630 14.23 -36.33 -5.81
N ASP A 631 15.53 -36.33 -5.50
CA ASP A 631 16.08 -37.06 -4.36
C ASP A 631 15.58 -36.44 -3.03
N PRO A 632 14.85 -37.20 -2.20
CA PRO A 632 14.32 -36.71 -0.92
C PRO A 632 15.41 -36.34 0.11
N ASN A 633 16.69 -36.68 -0.13
CA ASN A 633 17.81 -36.34 0.75
C ASN A 633 18.61 -35.10 0.31
N ALA A 634 18.28 -34.46 -0.82
CA ALA A 634 19.07 -33.37 -1.38
C ALA A 634 18.98 -32.03 -0.60
N TYR A 635 18.04 -31.89 0.35
CA TYR A 635 17.70 -30.62 1.01
C TYR A 635 17.67 -30.73 2.53
N ARG A 636 18.84 -30.91 3.15
CA ARG A 636 19.04 -30.76 4.60
C ARG A 636 19.95 -29.59 4.91
#